data_AF-A0A087SKU0-F1
#
_entry.id   AF-A0A087SKU0-F1
#
_cell.length_a   1.000
_cell.length_b   1.000
_cell.length_c   1.000
_cell.angle_alpha   90.00
_cell.angle_beta   90.00
_cell.angle_gamma   90.00
#
_symmetry.space_group_name_H-M   'P 1'
#
loop_
_entity.id
_entity.type
_entity.pdbx_description
1 polymer ?
#
loop_
_entity_poly.entity_id
_entity_poly.type
_entity_poly.pdbx_seq_one_letter_code
_entity_poly.pdbx_strand_id
1 'polypeptide(L)'
;MANRFRGGGGVSLKPENSLKRAEELIGVGQKQNALQTLHDTLTNKRHQRNWNTALEQVMLKHIDLCVETKSGRKCKDALINYRNTVQGMNVGSLELVIDHLITTASARAEQAQQAAQAKLEDIADLEADASPEEMMLSYVSGEKSADRTDRELVTPWFKFLWETYRNVLDVLRNNSRLEALYASGADRAFAFCLTHKRSTEFRRLCDILRNHLSNLLKYRDQGQQHRTDLSNSTSWELYMDMRFEQLRAACELELWAEAFRSVEDIQGLLALAPKGAARPRAARMATYYARLTQIFTRSGARLYNAAAWARLAAFSRAHGRLAAPEDAAALAANVVLSALAVMPYDEAGAGVSGAGAMAPPDGAPAAPTGLDAERAARMAAVLGFPADARGGGGALSRAALLADAERRGLLAAAPPVVARIHEVLEGDFDPLALCARLAPLLEALPGALPPAPASGPVADWDLGVYVPYLQQVALAHTVRQLSHVYSVMRVEELARLAPALGHGAAERLVVEGRRKAQERARRETERIQREMEEREQEELKTFLASKGRKVADGERLDAAAITQEVRSEAAKAAAELARRLARLAKSLDHAERARREEEAPLLERAWAARAAEDADLAAELAAQAARAARAAWEADVAEKARLALLAQDREAFAEQIEEKRKAEEETAHCVDDGTPCLFVGKRRGAGGMCGPCSHR
;
A
#
# COMPACT_ATOMS: atom_id res chain seq x y z
N MET A 1 9.47 71.75 -44.07
CA MET A 1 8.52 71.36 -42.99
C MET A 1 7.94 70.00 -43.33
N ALA A 2 8.01 69.03 -42.41
CA ALA A 2 7.53 67.67 -42.65
C ALA A 2 6.01 67.59 -42.43
N ASN A 3 5.25 67.35 -43.50
CA ASN A 3 3.82 67.03 -43.36
C ASN A 3 3.69 65.52 -43.14
N ARG A 4 3.33 65.11 -41.92
CA ARG A 4 3.32 63.69 -41.53
C ARG A 4 2.23 62.93 -42.27
N PHE A 5 2.65 61.89 -42.98
CA PHE A 5 1.79 60.83 -43.52
C PHE A 5 1.00 60.19 -42.36
N ARG A 6 -0.26 60.59 -42.14
CA ARG A 6 -1.17 59.85 -41.27
C ARG A 6 -1.66 58.64 -42.07
N GLY A 7 -1.27 57.45 -41.62
CA GLY A 7 -1.65 56.18 -42.26
C GLY A 7 -3.16 56.09 -42.47
N GLY A 8 -3.56 55.71 -43.69
CA GLY A 8 -4.97 55.65 -44.07
C GLY A 8 -5.72 54.58 -43.29
N GLY A 9 -6.74 55.00 -42.53
CA GLY A 9 -7.82 54.10 -42.14
C GLY A 9 -8.64 53.78 -43.39
N GLY A 10 -8.73 52.51 -43.76
CA GLY A 10 -9.50 52.07 -44.93
C GLY A 10 -10.96 52.52 -44.84
N VAL A 11 -11.52 52.96 -45.96
CA VAL A 11 -12.93 53.36 -46.05
C VAL A 11 -13.79 52.09 -45.97
N SER A 12 -14.20 51.72 -44.76
CA SER A 12 -15.09 50.60 -44.52
C SER A 12 -16.43 50.82 -45.23
N LEU A 13 -16.71 49.98 -46.20
CA LEU A 13 -17.99 49.90 -46.89
C LEU A 13 -19.10 49.43 -45.93
N LYS A 14 -20.36 49.73 -46.27
CA LYS A 14 -21.52 49.05 -45.64
C LYS A 14 -21.46 47.54 -45.95
N PRO A 15 -22.02 46.66 -45.09
CA PRO A 15 -22.03 45.21 -45.33
C PRO A 15 -22.55 44.80 -46.72
N GLU A 16 -23.65 45.40 -47.20
CA GLU A 16 -24.16 45.10 -48.55
C GLU A 16 -23.16 45.46 -49.67
N ASN A 17 -22.42 46.54 -49.49
CA ASN A 17 -21.45 47.04 -50.47
C ASN A 17 -20.12 46.26 -50.40
N SER A 18 -19.72 45.75 -49.23
CA SER A 18 -18.53 44.91 -49.11
C SER A 18 -18.74 43.52 -49.70
N LEU A 19 -19.95 42.97 -49.63
CA LEU A 19 -20.32 41.73 -50.36
C LEU A 19 -20.16 41.91 -51.86
N LYS A 20 -20.85 42.89 -52.47
CA LYS A 20 -20.74 43.17 -53.91
C LYS A 20 -19.30 43.39 -54.35
N ARG A 21 -18.53 44.16 -53.58
CA ARG A 21 -17.12 44.41 -53.88
C ARG A 21 -16.25 43.16 -53.76
N ALA A 22 -16.56 42.26 -52.82
CA ALA A 22 -15.87 40.98 -52.73
C ALA A 22 -16.23 40.05 -53.89
N GLU A 23 -17.48 40.02 -54.33
CA GLU A 23 -17.94 39.26 -55.51
C GLU A 23 -17.26 39.74 -56.80
N GLU A 24 -17.18 41.05 -57.03
CA GLU A 24 -16.40 41.65 -58.12
C GLU A 24 -14.93 41.19 -58.07
N LEU A 25 -14.29 41.28 -56.90
CA LEU A 25 -12.89 40.88 -56.73
C LEU A 25 -12.67 39.36 -56.89
N ILE A 26 -13.65 38.52 -56.52
CA ILE A 26 -13.64 37.08 -56.79
C ILE A 26 -13.75 36.82 -58.29
N GLY A 27 -14.62 37.54 -59.00
CA GLY A 27 -14.77 37.43 -60.47
C GLY A 27 -13.49 37.81 -61.23
N VAL A 28 -12.70 38.74 -60.70
CA VAL A 28 -11.36 39.12 -61.22
C VAL A 28 -10.24 38.22 -60.66
N GLY A 29 -10.57 37.17 -59.91
CA GLY A 29 -9.61 36.20 -59.35
C GLY A 29 -8.82 36.68 -58.12
N GLN A 30 -9.03 37.92 -57.65
CA GLN A 30 -8.30 38.53 -56.54
C GLN A 30 -8.84 38.10 -55.16
N LYS A 31 -8.89 36.79 -54.89
CA LYS A 31 -9.47 36.21 -53.67
C LYS A 31 -8.89 36.77 -52.36
N GLN A 32 -7.59 37.11 -52.33
CA GLN A 32 -6.96 37.71 -51.14
C GLN A 32 -7.43 39.15 -50.85
N ASN A 33 -7.68 39.94 -51.91
CA ASN A 33 -8.19 41.31 -51.78
C ASN A 33 -9.69 41.31 -51.41
N ALA A 34 -10.45 40.35 -51.96
CA ALA A 34 -11.83 40.09 -51.55
C ALA A 34 -11.90 39.73 -50.05
N LEU A 35 -11.06 38.80 -49.61
CA LEU A 35 -10.98 38.38 -48.20
C LEU A 35 -10.62 39.55 -47.28
N GLN A 36 -9.66 40.39 -47.65
CA GLN A 36 -9.29 41.57 -46.86
C GLN A 36 -10.43 42.59 -46.78
N THR A 37 -11.12 42.84 -47.90
CA THR A 37 -12.27 43.77 -47.96
C THR A 37 -13.39 43.35 -46.98
N LEU A 38 -13.71 42.05 -46.91
CA LEU A 38 -14.69 41.52 -45.96
C LEU A 38 -14.17 41.58 -44.52
N HIS A 39 -12.89 41.24 -44.30
CA HIS A 39 -12.25 41.28 -42.98
C HIS A 39 -12.22 42.69 -42.37
N ASP A 40 -11.95 43.72 -43.18
CA ASP A 40 -11.97 45.12 -42.75
C ASP A 40 -13.37 45.58 -42.32
N THR A 41 -14.44 45.05 -42.94
CA THR A 41 -15.82 45.34 -42.48
C THR A 41 -16.21 44.62 -41.19
N LEU A 42 -15.75 43.39 -40.97
CA LEU A 42 -16.01 42.60 -39.75
C LEU A 42 -15.23 43.13 -38.52
N THR A 43 -14.02 43.62 -38.75
CA THR A 43 -13.16 44.22 -37.70
C THR A 43 -13.54 45.66 -37.34
N ASN A 44 -14.39 46.33 -38.14
CA ASN A 44 -14.76 47.71 -37.90
C ASN A 44 -15.81 47.86 -36.76
N LYS A 45 -15.38 48.51 -35.68
CA LYS A 45 -16.20 48.89 -34.51
C LYS A 45 -17.53 49.61 -34.84
N ARG A 46 -17.65 50.26 -36.01
CA ARG A 46 -18.90 50.90 -36.44
C ARG A 46 -20.01 49.89 -36.75
N HIS A 47 -19.67 48.77 -37.38
CA HIS A 47 -20.62 47.71 -37.75
C HIS A 47 -20.82 46.71 -36.60
N GLN A 48 -19.83 46.56 -35.71
CA GLN A 48 -19.91 45.72 -34.50
C GLN A 48 -20.97 46.16 -33.46
N ARG A 49 -21.57 47.35 -33.60
CA ARG A 49 -22.62 47.83 -32.68
C ARG A 49 -24.04 47.41 -33.09
N ASN A 50 -24.27 47.16 -34.38
CA ASN A 50 -25.59 46.91 -34.95
C ASN A 50 -25.50 45.67 -35.87
N TRP A 51 -25.80 44.48 -35.35
CA TRP A 51 -25.92 43.27 -36.17
C TRP A 51 -27.07 43.41 -37.19
N ASN A 52 -26.87 42.89 -38.40
CA ASN A 52 -27.89 42.71 -39.41
C ASN A 52 -27.59 41.47 -40.27
N THR A 53 -28.58 40.97 -41.01
CA THR A 53 -28.44 39.78 -41.88
C THR A 53 -27.37 39.96 -42.95
N ALA A 54 -27.12 41.19 -43.42
CA ALA A 54 -26.03 41.46 -44.37
C ALA A 54 -24.64 41.19 -43.76
N LEU A 55 -24.44 41.46 -42.46
CA LEU A 55 -23.19 41.16 -41.75
C LEU A 55 -22.99 39.64 -41.52
N GLU A 56 -24.08 38.89 -41.35
CA GLU A 56 -24.05 37.42 -41.37
C GLU A 56 -23.59 36.90 -42.73
N GLN A 57 -24.17 37.37 -43.83
CA GLN A 57 -23.75 36.99 -45.19
C GLN A 57 -22.29 37.39 -45.49
N VAL A 58 -21.84 38.57 -45.03
CA VAL A 58 -20.40 38.96 -45.06
C VAL A 58 -19.54 37.92 -44.34
N MET A 59 -19.96 37.45 -43.16
CA MET A 59 -19.21 36.48 -42.36
C MET A 59 -19.16 35.10 -43.02
N LEU A 60 -20.26 34.62 -43.59
CA LEU A 60 -20.29 33.35 -44.34
C LEU A 60 -19.36 33.41 -45.56
N LYS A 61 -19.42 34.49 -46.35
CA LYS A 61 -18.53 34.65 -47.52
C LYS A 61 -17.06 34.85 -47.13
N HIS A 62 -16.79 35.47 -45.99
CA HIS A 62 -15.46 35.56 -45.40
C HIS A 62 -14.93 34.17 -45.00
N ILE A 63 -15.77 33.32 -44.40
CA ILE A 63 -15.45 31.93 -44.06
C ILE A 63 -15.11 31.09 -45.30
N ASP A 64 -15.92 31.12 -46.36
CA ASP A 64 -15.64 30.42 -47.62
C ASP A 64 -14.22 30.73 -48.12
N LEU A 65 -13.89 32.02 -48.24
CA LEU A 65 -12.58 32.48 -48.70
C LEU A 65 -11.46 32.12 -47.70
N CYS A 66 -11.74 32.14 -46.40
CA CYS A 66 -10.79 31.71 -45.38
C CYS A 66 -10.46 30.22 -45.46
N VAL A 67 -11.45 29.36 -45.73
CA VAL A 67 -11.26 27.91 -45.90
C VAL A 67 -10.52 27.63 -47.21
N GLU A 68 -10.93 28.23 -48.33
CA GLU A 68 -10.24 28.06 -49.62
C GLU A 68 -8.77 28.49 -49.59
N THR A 69 -8.46 29.59 -48.91
CA THR A 69 -7.08 30.10 -48.77
C THR A 69 -6.32 29.52 -47.58
N LYS A 70 -6.94 28.62 -46.79
CA LYS A 70 -6.41 28.06 -45.54
C LYS A 70 -5.97 29.14 -44.52
N SER A 71 -6.61 30.31 -44.56
CA SER A 71 -6.27 31.51 -43.76
C SER A 71 -6.83 31.46 -42.33
N GLY A 72 -6.45 30.43 -41.55
CA GLY A 72 -7.03 30.15 -40.23
C GLY A 72 -6.92 31.29 -39.21
N ARG A 73 -5.84 32.09 -39.25
CA ARG A 73 -5.66 33.25 -38.36
C ARG A 73 -6.69 34.35 -38.62
N LYS A 74 -6.86 34.77 -39.89
CA LYS A 74 -7.88 35.77 -40.29
C LYS A 74 -9.29 35.31 -39.94
N CYS A 75 -9.57 33.99 -40.04
CA CYS A 75 -10.83 33.40 -39.62
C CYS A 75 -11.05 33.54 -38.11
N LYS A 76 -10.06 33.20 -37.27
CA LYS A 76 -10.12 33.37 -35.81
C LYS A 76 -10.37 34.84 -35.42
N ASP A 77 -9.61 35.76 -36.01
CA ASP A 77 -9.73 37.19 -35.69
C ASP A 77 -11.11 37.74 -36.10
N ALA A 78 -11.65 37.30 -37.25
CA ALA A 78 -13.02 37.62 -37.65
C ALA A 78 -14.06 37.04 -36.67
N LEU A 79 -13.94 35.77 -36.28
CA LEU A 79 -14.84 35.10 -35.33
C LEU A 79 -14.87 35.79 -33.95
N ILE A 80 -13.73 36.24 -33.43
CA ILE A 80 -13.68 36.99 -32.14
C ILE A 80 -14.49 38.28 -32.23
N ASN A 81 -14.33 39.03 -33.33
CA ASN A 81 -15.06 40.28 -33.58
C ASN A 81 -16.56 40.04 -33.83
N TYR A 82 -16.90 39.00 -34.59
CA TYR A 82 -18.27 38.60 -34.86
C TYR A 82 -18.99 38.14 -33.58
N ARG A 83 -18.37 37.27 -32.78
CA ARG A 83 -18.86 36.87 -31.45
C ARG A 83 -19.15 38.08 -30.56
N ASN A 84 -18.24 39.05 -30.49
CA ASN A 84 -18.42 40.25 -29.67
C ASN A 84 -19.64 41.10 -30.11
N THR A 85 -19.93 41.13 -31.41
CA THR A 85 -21.09 41.79 -32.01
C THR A 85 -22.39 41.05 -31.68
N VAL A 86 -22.34 39.71 -31.77
CA VAL A 86 -23.53 38.86 -31.81
C VAL A 86 -23.98 38.34 -30.43
N GLN A 87 -23.06 38.16 -29.48
CA GLN A 87 -23.34 37.64 -28.13
C GLN A 87 -24.38 38.45 -27.32
N GLY A 88 -24.57 39.72 -27.68
CA GLY A 88 -25.54 40.62 -27.08
C GLY A 88 -26.92 40.61 -27.76
N MET A 89 -27.02 40.09 -28.99
CA MET A 89 -28.17 40.30 -29.88
C MET A 89 -28.81 39.01 -30.42
N ASN A 90 -28.04 38.09 -31.03
CA ASN A 90 -28.60 36.92 -31.73
C ASN A 90 -27.62 35.73 -31.75
N VAL A 91 -27.52 34.98 -30.66
CA VAL A 91 -26.58 33.84 -30.53
C VAL A 91 -26.76 32.79 -31.65
N GLY A 92 -27.97 32.57 -32.17
CA GLY A 92 -28.23 31.63 -33.27
C GLY A 92 -27.55 32.00 -34.60
N SER A 93 -27.28 33.29 -34.82
CA SER A 93 -26.47 33.73 -35.98
C SER A 93 -25.00 33.29 -35.85
N LEU A 94 -24.46 33.26 -34.64
CA LEU A 94 -23.12 32.73 -34.37
C LEU A 94 -23.06 31.20 -34.49
N GLU A 95 -24.13 30.50 -34.10
CA GLU A 95 -24.30 29.05 -34.29
C GLU A 95 -24.22 28.68 -35.78
N LEU A 96 -25.08 29.29 -36.61
CA LEU A 96 -25.09 29.10 -38.07
C LEU A 96 -23.71 29.34 -38.70
N VAL A 97 -23.05 30.43 -38.32
CA VAL A 97 -21.70 30.80 -38.78
C VAL A 97 -20.63 29.75 -38.41
N ILE A 98 -20.71 29.16 -37.21
CA ILE A 98 -19.77 28.13 -36.75
C ILE A 98 -20.07 26.78 -37.41
N ASP A 99 -21.35 26.45 -37.58
CA ASP A 99 -21.78 25.22 -38.25
C ASP A 99 -21.38 25.22 -39.72
N HIS A 100 -21.55 26.34 -40.42
CA HIS A 100 -21.07 26.50 -41.79
C HIS A 100 -19.55 26.41 -41.87
N LEU A 101 -18.79 27.02 -40.93
CA LEU A 101 -17.33 26.92 -40.90
C LEU A 101 -16.84 25.48 -40.74
N ILE A 102 -17.41 24.74 -39.77
CA ILE A 102 -17.03 23.34 -39.53
C ILE A 102 -17.42 22.48 -40.73
N THR A 103 -18.64 22.64 -41.26
CA THR A 103 -19.14 21.84 -42.39
C THR A 103 -18.32 22.08 -43.65
N THR A 104 -18.03 23.33 -44.02
CA THR A 104 -17.19 23.65 -45.19
C THR A 104 -15.75 23.18 -45.02
N ALA A 105 -15.18 23.29 -43.82
CA ALA A 105 -13.83 22.79 -43.55
C ALA A 105 -13.75 21.24 -43.61
N SER A 106 -14.76 20.53 -43.08
CA SER A 106 -14.86 19.07 -43.17
C SER A 106 -15.04 18.60 -44.60
N ALA A 107 -15.98 19.19 -45.35
CA ALA A 107 -16.21 18.84 -46.76
C ALA A 107 -14.96 19.06 -47.63
N ARG A 108 -14.14 20.09 -47.35
CA ARG A 108 -12.85 20.30 -48.02
C ARG A 108 -11.79 19.26 -47.63
N ALA A 109 -11.80 18.76 -46.40
CA ALA A 109 -10.91 17.67 -45.97
C ALA A 109 -11.32 16.32 -46.59
N GLU A 110 -12.62 16.03 -46.66
CA GLU A 110 -13.19 14.85 -47.32
C GLU A 110 -12.90 14.85 -48.83
N GLN A 111 -13.07 16.00 -49.51
CA GLN A 111 -12.68 16.18 -50.91
C GLN A 111 -11.18 15.91 -51.13
N ALA A 112 -10.32 16.33 -50.19
CA ALA A 112 -8.89 16.06 -50.29
C ALA A 112 -8.54 14.59 -50.08
N GLN A 113 -9.27 13.90 -49.19
CA GLN A 113 -9.13 12.46 -48.96
C GLN A 113 -9.60 11.66 -50.20
N GLN A 114 -10.73 12.02 -50.81
CA GLN A 114 -11.22 11.45 -52.07
C GLN A 114 -10.22 11.69 -53.22
N ALA A 115 -9.65 12.89 -53.32
CA ALA A 115 -8.65 13.21 -54.35
C ALA A 115 -7.33 12.45 -54.14
N ALA A 116 -6.94 12.15 -52.90
CA ALA A 116 -5.77 11.32 -52.61
C ALA A 116 -6.03 9.85 -52.96
N GLN A 117 -7.21 9.33 -52.63
CA GLN A 117 -7.64 7.98 -53.00
C GLN A 117 -7.68 7.80 -54.53
N ALA A 118 -8.25 8.75 -55.27
CA ALA A 118 -8.29 8.71 -56.73
C ALA A 118 -6.88 8.67 -57.35
N LYS A 119 -5.93 9.49 -56.84
CA LYS A 119 -4.53 9.42 -57.30
C LYS A 119 -3.84 8.08 -56.98
N LEU A 120 -4.22 7.44 -55.87
CA LEU A 120 -3.72 6.11 -55.50
C LEU A 120 -4.23 5.03 -56.46
N GLU A 121 -5.49 5.14 -56.88
CA GLU A 121 -6.12 4.24 -57.87
C GLU A 121 -5.52 4.46 -59.26
N ASP A 122 -5.31 5.71 -59.70
CA ASP A 122 -4.60 6.05 -60.95
C ASP A 122 -3.16 5.48 -61.01
N ILE A 123 -2.46 5.41 -59.88
CA ILE A 123 -1.11 4.83 -59.78
C ILE A 123 -1.17 3.29 -59.79
N ALA A 124 -2.24 2.68 -59.30
CA ALA A 124 -2.39 1.23 -59.20
C ALA A 124 -2.90 0.57 -60.50
N ASP A 125 -3.59 1.31 -61.37
CA ASP A 125 -4.07 0.84 -62.69
C ASP A 125 -2.92 0.74 -63.73
N LEU A 126 -1.79 1.40 -63.46
CA LEU A 126 -0.57 1.22 -64.21
C LEU A 126 0.22 0.00 -63.67
N GLU A 127 0.22 -1.11 -64.40
CA GLU A 127 1.11 -2.28 -64.19
C GLU A 127 2.61 -1.95 -64.45
N ALA A 128 3.06 -0.75 -64.10
CA ALA A 128 4.46 -0.37 -64.12
C ALA A 128 5.16 -0.94 -62.88
N ASP A 129 6.10 -1.87 -63.10
CA ASP A 129 7.00 -2.39 -62.06
C ASP A 129 7.50 -1.26 -61.16
N ALA A 130 7.38 -1.45 -59.84
CA ALA A 130 7.66 -0.43 -58.82
C ALA A 130 8.95 0.34 -59.15
N SER A 131 8.80 1.65 -59.38
CA SER A 131 9.88 2.43 -60.00
C SER A 131 11.16 2.35 -59.16
N PRO A 132 12.36 2.37 -59.77
CA PRO A 132 13.62 2.29 -59.01
C PRO A 132 13.72 3.36 -57.91
N GLU A 133 13.10 4.52 -58.12
CA GLU A 133 12.99 5.60 -57.12
C GLU A 133 12.09 5.22 -55.94
N GLU A 134 10.92 4.60 -56.18
CA GLU A 134 10.04 4.10 -55.11
C GLU A 134 10.66 2.92 -54.36
N MET A 135 11.36 2.00 -55.05
CA MET A 135 12.08 0.93 -54.39
C MET A 135 13.18 1.51 -53.47
N MET A 136 13.97 2.48 -53.92
CA MET A 136 14.96 3.16 -53.08
C MET A 136 14.32 3.89 -51.89
N LEU A 137 13.21 4.61 -52.12
CA LEU A 137 12.53 5.36 -51.05
C LEU A 137 11.90 4.43 -50.00
N SER A 138 11.26 3.33 -50.43
CA SER A 138 10.73 2.32 -49.51
C SER A 138 11.81 1.68 -48.65
N TYR A 139 13.02 1.49 -49.17
CA TYR A 139 14.16 0.95 -48.41
C TYR A 139 14.74 1.94 -47.39
N VAL A 140 14.60 3.26 -47.63
CA VAL A 140 15.14 4.31 -46.76
C VAL A 140 14.15 4.76 -45.68
N SER A 141 12.87 4.96 -46.01
CA SER A 141 11.87 5.49 -45.06
C SER A 141 10.84 4.46 -44.60
N GLY A 142 10.64 3.36 -45.34
CA GLY A 142 9.52 2.43 -45.13
C GLY A 142 8.14 3.01 -45.41
N GLU A 143 8.03 4.28 -45.84
CA GLU A 143 6.76 4.94 -46.16
C GLU A 143 6.24 4.43 -47.51
N LYS A 144 4.95 4.04 -47.57
CA LYS A 144 4.32 3.58 -48.81
C LYS A 144 3.96 4.79 -49.69
N SER A 145 3.68 4.54 -50.97
CA SER A 145 3.14 5.55 -51.89
C SER A 145 1.91 6.26 -51.29
N ALA A 146 1.02 5.49 -50.64
CA ALA A 146 -0.16 5.99 -49.94
C ALA A 146 0.15 7.00 -48.81
N ASP A 147 1.15 6.71 -47.97
CA ASP A 147 1.53 7.61 -46.87
C ASP A 147 2.06 8.94 -47.40
N ARG A 148 2.72 8.92 -48.57
CA ARG A 148 3.26 10.11 -49.24
C ARG A 148 2.14 10.96 -49.85
N THR A 149 1.18 10.35 -50.56
CA THR A 149 0.00 11.07 -51.11
C THR A 149 -0.86 11.68 -50.01
N ASP A 150 -1.08 10.96 -48.90
CA ASP A 150 -1.81 11.48 -47.74
C ASP A 150 -1.06 12.61 -47.02
N ARG A 151 0.27 12.58 -47.03
CA ARG A 151 1.11 13.64 -46.44
C ARG A 151 1.12 14.91 -47.27
N GLU A 152 1.04 14.80 -48.59
CA GLU A 152 0.97 15.94 -49.52
C GLU A 152 -0.44 16.55 -49.55
N LEU A 153 -1.47 15.74 -49.81
CA LEU A 153 -2.82 16.21 -50.12
C LEU A 153 -3.70 16.35 -48.88
N VAL A 154 -3.79 15.32 -48.05
CA VAL A 154 -4.79 15.21 -46.99
C VAL A 154 -4.34 15.89 -45.70
N THR A 155 -3.08 15.68 -45.32
CA THR A 155 -2.50 16.19 -44.06
C THR A 155 -2.57 17.71 -43.90
N PRO A 156 -2.37 18.56 -44.93
CA PRO A 156 -2.57 20.01 -44.80
C PRO A 156 -4.02 20.39 -44.47
N TRP A 157 -5.02 19.67 -45.01
CA TRP A 157 -6.43 19.93 -44.72
C TRP A 157 -6.83 19.43 -43.34
N PHE A 158 -6.38 18.25 -42.89
CA PHE A 158 -6.62 17.82 -41.52
C PHE A 158 -5.93 18.71 -40.47
N LYS A 159 -4.72 19.24 -40.75
CA LYS A 159 -4.10 20.27 -39.89
C LYS A 159 -4.96 21.53 -39.81
N PHE A 160 -5.45 22.03 -40.94
CA PHE A 160 -6.33 23.19 -40.98
C PHE A 160 -7.66 22.94 -40.25
N LEU A 161 -8.31 21.79 -40.47
CA LEU A 161 -9.57 21.42 -39.81
C LEU A 161 -9.40 21.28 -38.29
N TRP A 162 -8.30 20.66 -37.83
CA TRP A 162 -7.96 20.62 -36.41
C TRP A 162 -7.72 22.02 -35.82
N GLU A 163 -7.01 22.90 -36.55
CA GLU A 163 -6.86 24.31 -36.14
C GLU A 163 -8.19 25.05 -36.09
N THR A 164 -9.13 24.75 -37.00
CA THR A 164 -10.50 25.28 -36.99
C THR A 164 -11.24 24.86 -35.71
N TYR A 165 -11.29 23.57 -35.36
CA TYR A 165 -11.90 23.10 -34.11
C TYR A 165 -11.28 23.77 -32.88
N ARG A 166 -9.94 23.82 -32.80
CA ARG A 166 -9.23 24.52 -31.73
C ARG A 166 -9.60 26.00 -31.65
N ASN A 167 -9.68 26.69 -32.79
CA ASN A 167 -10.02 28.11 -32.83
C ASN A 167 -11.46 28.37 -32.42
N VAL A 168 -12.41 27.53 -32.82
CA VAL A 168 -13.82 27.59 -32.36
C VAL A 168 -13.89 27.45 -30.84
N LEU A 169 -13.23 26.44 -30.26
CA LEU A 169 -13.19 26.24 -28.80
C LEU A 169 -12.51 27.41 -28.07
N ASP A 170 -11.41 27.96 -28.60
CA ASP A 170 -10.74 29.16 -28.08
C ASP A 170 -11.65 30.40 -28.09
N VAL A 171 -12.52 30.55 -29.11
CA VAL A 171 -13.45 31.68 -29.27
C VAL A 171 -14.66 31.57 -28.34
N LEU A 172 -15.18 30.37 -28.13
CA LEU A 172 -16.41 30.11 -27.37
C LEU A 172 -16.21 29.92 -25.85
N ARG A 173 -14.98 29.65 -25.40
CA ARG A 173 -14.69 29.29 -23.99
C ARG A 173 -15.19 30.30 -22.95
N ASN A 174 -15.59 29.77 -21.79
CA ASN A 174 -15.87 30.48 -20.53
C ASN A 174 -16.98 31.56 -20.60
N ASN A 175 -17.87 31.50 -21.61
CA ASN A 175 -18.99 32.42 -21.80
C ASN A 175 -20.33 31.71 -21.57
N SER A 176 -21.12 32.14 -20.59
CA SER A 176 -22.36 31.48 -20.17
C SER A 176 -23.47 31.46 -21.22
N ARG A 177 -23.42 32.34 -22.23
CA ARG A 177 -24.37 32.33 -23.35
C ARG A 177 -23.97 31.35 -24.46
N LEU A 178 -22.74 30.84 -24.44
CA LEU A 178 -22.15 30.06 -25.53
C LEU A 178 -21.80 28.62 -25.11
N GLU A 179 -22.18 28.19 -23.92
CA GLU A 179 -21.84 26.87 -23.35
C GLU A 179 -22.36 25.70 -24.20
N ALA A 180 -23.58 25.80 -24.71
CA ALA A 180 -24.16 24.79 -25.60
C ALA A 180 -23.40 24.68 -26.93
N LEU A 181 -23.00 25.82 -27.52
CA LEU A 181 -22.18 25.86 -28.74
C LEU A 181 -20.76 25.33 -28.49
N TYR A 182 -20.20 25.63 -27.31
CA TYR A 182 -18.89 25.11 -26.90
C TYR A 182 -18.92 23.59 -26.72
N ALA A 183 -19.97 23.03 -26.10
CA ALA A 183 -20.18 21.60 -25.98
C ALA A 183 -20.37 20.93 -27.36
N SER A 184 -21.26 21.46 -28.20
CA SER A 184 -21.47 21.00 -29.59
C SER A 184 -20.20 21.06 -30.45
N GLY A 185 -19.35 22.08 -30.24
CA GLY A 185 -18.03 22.18 -30.87
C GLY A 185 -17.02 21.14 -30.36
N ALA A 186 -17.06 20.80 -29.08
CA ALA A 186 -16.23 19.76 -28.48
C ALA A 186 -16.66 18.36 -28.95
N ASP A 187 -17.96 18.07 -28.96
CA ASP A 187 -18.52 16.79 -29.43
C ASP A 187 -18.17 16.54 -30.91
N ARG A 188 -18.28 17.56 -31.76
CA ARG A 188 -17.83 17.49 -33.16
C ARG A 188 -16.32 17.30 -33.30
N ALA A 189 -15.51 17.89 -32.42
CA ALA A 189 -14.07 17.67 -32.40
C ALA A 189 -13.69 16.25 -31.91
N PHE A 190 -14.45 15.66 -30.99
CA PHE A 190 -14.31 14.25 -30.60
C PHE A 190 -14.70 13.32 -31.75
N ALA A 191 -15.83 13.58 -32.42
CA ALA A 191 -16.25 12.82 -33.60
C ALA A 191 -15.21 12.86 -34.73
N PHE A 192 -14.64 14.03 -35.04
CA PHE A 192 -13.50 14.16 -35.97
C PHE A 192 -12.31 13.27 -35.56
N CYS A 193 -11.95 13.28 -34.28
CA CYS A 193 -10.84 12.45 -33.78
C CYS A 193 -11.14 10.95 -33.89
N LEU A 194 -12.39 10.53 -33.70
CA LEU A 194 -12.84 9.14 -33.84
C LEU A 194 -12.84 8.68 -35.30
N THR A 195 -13.55 9.40 -36.18
CA THR A 195 -13.71 9.05 -37.61
C THR A 195 -12.35 8.90 -38.31
N HIS A 196 -11.41 9.81 -38.05
CA HIS A 196 -10.07 9.80 -38.67
C HIS A 196 -8.96 9.23 -37.76
N LYS A 197 -9.33 8.57 -36.65
CA LYS A 197 -8.42 7.90 -35.69
C LYS A 197 -7.24 8.78 -35.20
N ARG A 198 -7.46 10.09 -35.03
CA ARG A 198 -6.44 11.11 -34.73
C ARG A 198 -6.10 11.19 -33.24
N SER A 199 -5.40 10.17 -32.73
CA SER A 199 -5.05 10.05 -31.31
C SER A 199 -4.19 11.20 -30.74
N THR A 200 -3.37 11.85 -31.58
CA THR A 200 -2.51 12.98 -31.19
C THR A 200 -3.29 14.27 -30.97
N GLU A 201 -4.23 14.57 -31.85
CA GLU A 201 -5.15 15.68 -31.77
C GLU A 201 -6.14 15.48 -30.60
N PHE A 202 -6.63 14.25 -30.40
CA PHE A 202 -7.50 13.91 -29.28
C PHE A 202 -6.87 14.21 -27.90
N ARG A 203 -5.61 13.82 -27.68
CA ARG A 203 -4.88 14.14 -26.44
C ARG A 203 -4.75 15.65 -26.23
N ARG A 204 -4.39 16.39 -27.30
CA ARG A 204 -4.34 17.87 -27.28
C ARG A 204 -5.69 18.51 -27.00
N LEU A 205 -6.78 17.92 -27.50
CA LEU A 205 -8.15 18.37 -27.23
C LEU A 205 -8.47 18.25 -25.73
N CYS A 206 -8.22 17.08 -25.13
CA CYS A 206 -8.43 16.86 -23.70
C CYS A 206 -7.64 17.87 -22.86
N ASP A 207 -6.37 18.13 -23.20
CA ASP A 207 -5.54 19.12 -22.51
C ASP A 207 -6.06 20.56 -22.69
N ILE A 208 -6.58 20.93 -23.86
CA ILE A 208 -7.26 22.23 -24.07
C ILE A 208 -8.50 22.33 -23.16
N LEU A 209 -9.34 21.29 -23.11
CA LEU A 209 -10.55 21.28 -22.29
C LEU A 209 -10.25 21.32 -20.78
N ARG A 210 -9.16 20.69 -20.33
CA ARG A 210 -8.63 20.80 -18.95
C ARG A 210 -8.14 22.22 -18.66
N ASN A 211 -7.35 22.79 -19.56
CA ASN A 211 -6.84 24.16 -19.42
C ASN A 211 -7.98 25.19 -19.39
N HIS A 212 -9.04 25.02 -20.19
CA HIS A 212 -10.22 25.89 -20.14
C HIS A 212 -10.94 25.81 -18.79
N LEU A 213 -11.19 24.60 -18.27
CA LEU A 213 -11.79 24.38 -16.95
C LEU A 213 -10.90 24.90 -15.80
N SER A 214 -9.60 24.65 -15.84
CA SER A 214 -8.64 25.14 -14.84
C SER A 214 -8.58 26.67 -14.81
N ASN A 215 -8.58 27.33 -15.97
CA ASN A 215 -8.66 28.79 -16.05
C ASN A 215 -10.01 29.32 -15.55
N LEU A 216 -11.12 28.64 -15.85
CA LEU A 216 -12.45 28.99 -15.35
C LEU A 216 -12.50 28.96 -13.81
N LEU A 217 -11.87 27.96 -13.19
CA LEU A 217 -11.78 27.83 -11.73
C LEU A 217 -10.80 28.83 -11.11
N LYS A 218 -9.58 28.95 -11.66
CA LYS A 218 -8.51 29.81 -11.13
C LYS A 218 -8.90 31.28 -11.05
N TYR A 219 -9.64 31.78 -12.03
CA TYR A 219 -10.01 33.19 -12.11
C TYR A 219 -11.42 33.48 -11.59
N ARG A 220 -12.00 32.61 -10.74
CA ARG A 220 -13.43 32.65 -10.33
C ARG A 220 -13.89 34.04 -9.90
N ASP A 221 -13.08 34.72 -9.11
CA ASP A 221 -13.50 35.94 -8.41
C ASP A 221 -13.30 37.24 -9.24
N GLN A 222 -12.84 37.14 -10.49
CA GLN A 222 -12.48 38.30 -11.34
C GLN A 222 -13.63 38.97 -12.14
N GLY A 223 -14.89 38.82 -11.70
CA GLY A 223 -15.99 39.75 -12.05
C GLY A 223 -16.32 40.02 -13.53
N GLN A 224 -16.05 39.09 -14.46
CA GLN A 224 -16.37 39.28 -15.89
C GLN A 224 -17.87 39.13 -16.18
N GLN A 225 -18.45 40.04 -16.97
CA GLN A 225 -19.80 39.89 -17.50
C GLN A 225 -19.90 38.66 -18.41
N HIS A 226 -21.02 37.92 -18.31
CA HIS A 226 -21.30 36.68 -19.06
C HIS A 226 -20.29 35.54 -18.84
N ARG A 227 -19.61 35.51 -17.70
CA ARG A 227 -18.80 34.36 -17.28
C ARG A 227 -19.68 33.12 -17.05
N THR A 228 -19.19 31.94 -17.46
CA THR A 228 -19.69 30.63 -16.99
C THR A 228 -19.58 30.51 -15.47
N ASP A 229 -20.62 29.99 -14.82
CA ASP A 229 -20.61 29.62 -13.41
C ASP A 229 -21.08 28.17 -13.23
N LEU A 230 -20.22 27.35 -12.62
CA LEU A 230 -20.50 25.94 -12.33
C LEU A 230 -21.39 25.75 -11.10
N SER A 231 -21.78 26.82 -10.40
CA SER A 231 -22.85 26.76 -9.39
C SER A 231 -24.23 26.52 -10.01
N ASN A 232 -24.40 26.79 -11.30
CA ASN A 232 -25.62 26.52 -12.06
C ASN A 232 -25.69 25.04 -12.48
N SER A 233 -26.77 24.34 -12.14
CA SER A 233 -26.98 22.91 -12.48
C SER A 233 -26.88 22.67 -13.99
N THR A 234 -27.50 23.51 -14.82
CA THR A 234 -27.50 23.32 -16.28
C THR A 234 -26.10 23.44 -16.88
N SER A 235 -25.32 24.43 -16.42
CA SER A 235 -23.92 24.61 -16.85
C SER A 235 -23.05 23.45 -16.40
N TRP A 236 -23.22 22.99 -15.15
CA TRP A 236 -22.50 21.83 -14.63
C TRP A 236 -22.85 20.53 -15.38
N GLU A 237 -24.13 20.31 -15.70
CA GLU A 237 -24.61 19.16 -16.49
C GLU A 237 -24.00 19.14 -17.90
N LEU A 238 -23.88 20.28 -18.58
CA LEU A 238 -23.22 20.38 -19.89
C LEU A 238 -21.74 20.01 -19.82
N TYR A 239 -21.01 20.49 -18.80
CA TYR A 239 -19.61 20.13 -18.59
C TYR A 239 -19.44 18.64 -18.24
N MET A 240 -20.40 18.05 -17.54
CA MET A 240 -20.44 16.61 -17.28
C MET A 240 -20.69 15.77 -18.54
N ASP A 241 -21.70 16.11 -19.35
CA ASP A 241 -22.00 15.41 -20.60
C ASP A 241 -20.78 15.43 -21.55
N MET A 242 -20.10 16.58 -21.70
CA MET A 242 -18.85 16.70 -22.46
C MET A 242 -17.75 15.77 -21.93
N ARG A 243 -17.61 15.60 -20.60
CA ARG A 243 -16.60 14.69 -20.02
C ARG A 243 -16.96 13.21 -20.16
N PHE A 244 -18.25 12.86 -20.14
CA PHE A 244 -18.67 11.49 -20.47
C PHE A 244 -18.40 11.15 -21.94
N GLU A 245 -18.60 12.10 -22.87
CA GLU A 245 -18.26 11.89 -24.28
C GLU A 245 -16.73 11.81 -24.50
N GLN A 246 -15.95 12.65 -23.79
CA GLN A 246 -14.49 12.55 -23.75
C GLN A 246 -14.02 11.16 -23.29
N LEU A 247 -14.59 10.63 -22.19
CA LEU A 247 -14.27 9.30 -21.69
C LEU A 247 -14.63 8.20 -22.70
N ARG A 248 -15.81 8.28 -23.32
CA ARG A 248 -16.26 7.35 -24.35
C ARG A 248 -15.28 7.33 -25.54
N ALA A 249 -14.99 8.50 -26.11
CA ALA A 249 -14.09 8.64 -27.25
C ALA A 249 -12.65 8.18 -26.91
N ALA A 250 -12.17 8.41 -25.68
CA ALA A 250 -10.88 7.92 -25.23
C ALA A 250 -10.82 6.38 -25.16
N CYS A 251 -11.92 5.72 -24.79
CA CYS A 251 -12.01 4.25 -24.79
C CYS A 251 -12.12 3.68 -26.21
N GLU A 252 -12.90 4.33 -27.09
CA GLU A 252 -13.06 3.91 -28.50
C GLU A 252 -11.78 4.12 -29.34
N LEU A 253 -10.92 5.08 -28.97
CA LEU A 253 -9.56 5.23 -29.50
C LEU A 253 -8.50 4.36 -28.78
N GLU A 254 -8.90 3.50 -27.84
CA GLU A 254 -8.02 2.67 -26.99
C GLU A 254 -6.92 3.45 -26.23
N LEU A 255 -7.16 4.73 -25.93
CA LEU A 255 -6.21 5.60 -25.23
C LEU A 255 -6.35 5.47 -23.71
N TRP A 256 -6.10 4.26 -23.18
CA TRP A 256 -6.39 3.87 -21.79
C TRP A 256 -5.87 4.86 -20.71
N ALA A 257 -4.68 5.43 -20.90
CA ALA A 257 -4.13 6.46 -20.00
C ALA A 257 -4.90 7.80 -20.05
N GLU A 258 -5.39 8.20 -21.24
CA GLU A 258 -6.23 9.39 -21.41
C GLU A 258 -7.66 9.15 -20.92
N ALA A 259 -8.18 7.92 -21.11
CA ALA A 259 -9.44 7.48 -20.56
C ALA A 259 -9.42 7.57 -19.02
N PHE A 260 -8.36 7.08 -18.36
CA PHE A 260 -8.23 7.20 -16.91
C PHE A 260 -8.10 8.66 -16.43
N ARG A 261 -7.36 9.53 -17.14
CA ARG A 261 -7.37 10.98 -16.83
C ARG A 261 -8.76 11.60 -17.00
N SER A 262 -9.53 11.15 -17.99
CA SER A 262 -10.91 11.61 -18.20
C SER A 262 -11.85 11.15 -17.08
N VAL A 263 -11.60 9.98 -16.49
CA VAL A 263 -12.26 9.52 -15.25
C VAL A 263 -11.93 10.44 -14.07
N GLU A 264 -10.66 10.83 -13.89
CA GLU A 264 -10.25 11.80 -12.86
C GLU A 264 -10.90 13.18 -13.10
N ASP A 265 -11.01 13.65 -14.35
CA ASP A 265 -11.71 14.89 -14.70
C ASP A 265 -13.21 14.85 -14.30
N ILE A 266 -13.89 13.72 -14.51
CA ILE A 266 -15.31 13.52 -14.10
C ILE A 266 -15.43 13.56 -12.58
N GLN A 267 -14.52 12.89 -11.85
CA GLN A 267 -14.52 12.89 -10.38
C GLN A 267 -14.24 14.29 -9.81
N GLY A 268 -13.36 15.06 -10.44
CA GLY A 268 -13.14 16.47 -10.12
C GLY A 268 -14.41 17.32 -10.30
N LEU A 269 -15.17 17.12 -11.37
CA LEU A 269 -16.47 17.79 -11.55
C LEU A 269 -17.53 17.31 -10.56
N LEU A 270 -17.53 16.02 -10.16
CA LEU A 270 -18.45 15.48 -9.15
C LEU A 270 -18.22 16.13 -7.78
N ALA A 271 -16.95 16.35 -7.40
CA ALA A 271 -16.59 17.07 -6.18
C ALA A 271 -16.98 18.57 -6.22
N LEU A 272 -17.11 19.15 -7.41
CA LEU A 272 -17.54 20.54 -7.65
C LEU A 272 -19.06 20.70 -7.85
N ALA A 273 -19.85 19.64 -7.67
CA ALA A 273 -21.30 19.69 -7.90
C ALA A 273 -22.01 20.73 -7.02
N PRO A 274 -22.97 21.51 -7.56
CA PRO A 274 -23.75 22.45 -6.75
C PRO A 274 -24.52 21.76 -5.62
N LYS A 275 -24.67 22.45 -4.49
CA LYS A 275 -25.52 21.97 -3.38
C LYS A 275 -26.97 21.87 -3.85
N GLY A 276 -27.51 20.65 -3.89
CA GLY A 276 -28.85 20.38 -4.38
C GLY A 276 -28.95 20.17 -5.90
N ALA A 277 -27.83 20.13 -6.64
CA ALA A 277 -27.85 19.71 -8.03
C ALA A 277 -28.39 18.28 -8.19
N ALA A 278 -29.03 18.03 -9.34
CA ALA A 278 -29.39 16.68 -9.72
C ALA A 278 -28.12 15.82 -9.87
N ARG A 279 -28.20 14.55 -9.47
CA ARG A 279 -27.14 13.57 -9.81
C ARG A 279 -27.04 13.46 -11.34
N PRO A 280 -25.85 13.21 -11.92
CA PRO A 280 -25.73 13.08 -13.36
C PRO A 280 -26.69 12.01 -13.89
N ARG A 281 -27.21 12.22 -15.10
CA ARG A 281 -28.21 11.34 -15.74
C ARG A 281 -27.81 9.87 -15.58
N ALA A 282 -28.70 9.05 -15.02
CA ALA A 282 -28.38 7.68 -14.65
C ALA A 282 -27.85 6.83 -15.83
N ALA A 283 -28.29 7.12 -17.06
CA ALA A 283 -27.74 6.51 -18.28
C ALA A 283 -26.22 6.77 -18.42
N ARG A 284 -25.78 8.03 -18.34
CA ARG A 284 -24.35 8.41 -18.43
C ARG A 284 -23.52 7.77 -17.32
N MET A 285 -24.05 7.71 -16.10
CA MET A 285 -23.38 7.02 -14.97
C MET A 285 -23.27 5.51 -15.16
N ALA A 286 -24.26 4.85 -15.78
CA ALA A 286 -24.15 3.43 -16.13
C ALA A 286 -23.04 3.21 -17.18
N THR A 287 -22.99 4.05 -18.23
CA THR A 287 -21.92 4.03 -19.23
C THR A 287 -20.54 4.31 -18.60
N TYR A 288 -20.45 5.22 -17.63
CA TYR A 288 -19.21 5.50 -16.89
C TYR A 288 -18.67 4.24 -16.18
N TYR A 289 -19.51 3.52 -15.43
CA TYR A 289 -19.09 2.28 -14.78
C TYR A 289 -18.76 1.17 -15.79
N ALA A 290 -19.46 1.10 -16.93
CA ALA A 290 -19.14 0.18 -18.03
C ALA A 290 -17.80 0.53 -18.74
N ARG A 291 -17.42 1.80 -18.85
CA ARG A 291 -16.08 2.18 -19.34
C ARG A 291 -15.00 1.94 -18.30
N LEU A 292 -15.30 2.05 -17.00
CA LEU A 292 -14.37 1.66 -15.93
C LEU A 292 -14.03 0.16 -15.95
N THR A 293 -14.99 -0.73 -16.20
CA THR A 293 -14.69 -2.16 -16.32
C THR A 293 -13.72 -2.40 -17.48
N GLN A 294 -13.96 -1.81 -18.66
CA GLN A 294 -13.04 -1.86 -19.82
C GLN A 294 -11.62 -1.39 -19.47
N ILE A 295 -11.49 -0.22 -18.82
CA ILE A 295 -10.19 0.33 -18.41
C ILE A 295 -9.46 -0.62 -17.44
N PHE A 296 -10.14 -1.16 -16.43
CA PHE A 296 -9.51 -2.05 -15.45
C PHE A 296 -9.22 -3.46 -16.00
N THR A 297 -9.98 -3.95 -16.98
CA THR A 297 -9.62 -5.17 -17.73
C THR A 297 -8.31 -4.96 -18.48
N ARG A 298 -8.19 -3.86 -19.22
CA ARG A 298 -7.01 -3.56 -20.05
C ARG A 298 -5.76 -3.21 -19.24
N SER A 299 -5.91 -2.61 -18.05
CA SER A 299 -4.77 -2.34 -17.16
C SER A 299 -4.30 -3.56 -16.35
N GLY A 300 -5.02 -4.69 -16.42
CA GLY A 300 -4.74 -5.89 -15.62
C GLY A 300 -5.06 -5.75 -14.13
N ALA A 301 -5.74 -4.68 -13.72
CA ALA A 301 -6.06 -4.39 -12.32
C ALA A 301 -7.30 -5.17 -11.85
N ARG A 302 -7.15 -6.50 -11.74
CA ARG A 302 -8.24 -7.47 -11.53
C ARG A 302 -9.20 -7.12 -10.38
N LEU A 303 -8.65 -6.70 -9.22
CA LEU A 303 -9.45 -6.32 -8.05
C LEU A 303 -10.33 -5.08 -8.28
N TYR A 304 -9.81 -4.05 -8.95
CA TYR A 304 -10.58 -2.86 -9.29
C TYR A 304 -11.56 -3.13 -10.44
N ASN A 305 -11.26 -4.07 -11.35
CA ASN A 305 -12.21 -4.54 -12.35
C ASN A 305 -13.44 -5.21 -11.71
N ALA A 306 -13.22 -6.14 -10.78
CA ALA A 306 -14.29 -6.80 -10.03
C ALA A 306 -15.12 -5.80 -9.21
N ALA A 307 -14.46 -4.82 -8.59
CA ALA A 307 -15.12 -3.72 -7.90
C ALA A 307 -15.99 -2.85 -8.84
N ALA A 308 -15.50 -2.54 -10.04
CA ALA A 308 -16.24 -1.76 -11.04
C ALA A 308 -17.46 -2.53 -11.56
N TRP A 309 -17.34 -3.85 -11.79
CA TRP A 309 -18.47 -4.70 -12.14
C TRP A 309 -19.52 -4.76 -11.03
N ALA A 310 -19.12 -5.00 -9.79
CA ALA A 310 -20.03 -4.99 -8.64
C ALA A 310 -20.73 -3.63 -8.47
N ARG A 311 -20.01 -2.53 -8.72
CA ARG A 311 -20.55 -1.17 -8.69
C ARG A 311 -21.55 -0.90 -9.81
N LEU A 312 -21.28 -1.38 -11.02
CA LEU A 312 -22.20 -1.32 -12.17
C LEU A 312 -23.48 -2.12 -11.88
N ALA A 313 -23.36 -3.34 -11.36
CA ALA A 313 -24.50 -4.19 -10.99
C ALA A 313 -25.39 -3.54 -9.92
N ALA A 314 -24.79 -3.03 -8.84
CA ALA A 314 -25.50 -2.29 -7.81
C ALA A 314 -26.17 -1.02 -8.36
N PHE A 315 -25.48 -0.27 -9.22
CA PHE A 315 -26.01 0.96 -9.81
C PHE A 315 -27.19 0.69 -10.76
N SER A 316 -27.04 -0.26 -11.68
CA SER A 316 -28.07 -0.59 -12.67
C SER A 316 -29.31 -1.19 -12.01
N ARG A 317 -29.16 -2.00 -10.95
CA ARG A 317 -30.29 -2.52 -10.16
C ARG A 317 -31.04 -1.40 -9.44
N ALA A 318 -30.33 -0.44 -8.83
CA ALA A 318 -30.94 0.68 -8.11
C ALA A 318 -31.70 1.69 -8.99
N HIS A 319 -31.38 1.76 -10.29
CA HIS A 319 -31.99 2.72 -11.23
C HIS A 319 -32.85 2.05 -12.32
N GLY A 320 -33.28 0.80 -12.12
CA GLY A 320 -34.16 0.09 -13.06
C GLY A 320 -33.55 -0.13 -14.46
N ARG A 321 -32.22 -0.18 -14.57
CA ARG A 321 -31.48 -0.35 -15.85
C ARG A 321 -31.21 -1.81 -16.21
N LEU A 322 -31.84 -2.75 -15.50
CA LEU A 322 -31.80 -4.19 -15.75
C LEU A 322 -33.24 -4.63 -16.08
N ALA A 323 -33.71 -4.27 -17.26
CA ALA A 323 -35.08 -4.55 -17.69
C ALA A 323 -35.24 -5.99 -18.21
N ALA A 324 -34.22 -6.52 -18.90
CA ALA A 324 -34.20 -7.91 -19.34
C ALA A 324 -33.58 -8.83 -18.26
N PRO A 325 -34.12 -10.05 -18.05
CA PRO A 325 -33.49 -11.05 -17.18
C PRO A 325 -32.13 -11.52 -17.72
N GLU A 326 -31.94 -11.49 -19.05
CA GLU A 326 -30.69 -11.84 -19.72
C GLU A 326 -29.57 -10.84 -19.42
N ASP A 327 -29.87 -9.53 -19.48
CA ASP A 327 -28.94 -8.45 -19.04
C ASP A 327 -28.54 -8.65 -17.57
N ALA A 328 -29.49 -9.09 -16.72
CA ALA A 328 -29.23 -9.36 -15.31
C ALA A 328 -28.33 -10.59 -15.10
N ALA A 329 -28.53 -11.65 -15.87
CA ALA A 329 -27.69 -12.85 -15.83
C ALA A 329 -26.28 -12.60 -16.36
N ALA A 330 -26.14 -11.86 -17.47
CA ALA A 330 -24.86 -11.47 -18.04
C ALA A 330 -24.05 -10.56 -17.09
N LEU A 331 -24.72 -9.59 -16.45
CA LEU A 331 -24.10 -8.71 -15.46
C LEU A 331 -23.72 -9.46 -14.17
N ALA A 332 -24.56 -10.38 -13.69
CA ALA A 332 -24.25 -11.24 -12.55
C ALA A 332 -23.04 -12.16 -12.85
N ALA A 333 -23.01 -12.78 -14.04
CA ALA A 333 -21.88 -13.59 -14.50
C ALA A 333 -20.57 -12.79 -14.48
N ASN A 334 -20.56 -11.58 -15.05
CA ASN A 334 -19.38 -10.73 -15.09
C ASN A 334 -18.90 -10.32 -13.69
N VAL A 335 -19.80 -10.02 -12.75
CA VAL A 335 -19.42 -9.72 -11.35
C VAL A 335 -18.74 -10.92 -10.69
N VAL A 336 -19.32 -12.11 -10.83
CA VAL A 336 -18.79 -13.33 -10.19
C VAL A 336 -17.46 -13.75 -10.83
N LEU A 337 -17.38 -13.78 -12.16
CA LEU A 337 -16.18 -14.20 -12.89
C LEU A 337 -15.02 -13.21 -12.70
N SER A 338 -15.28 -11.89 -12.69
CA SER A 338 -14.23 -10.90 -12.41
C SER A 338 -13.72 -11.00 -10.97
N ALA A 339 -14.59 -11.26 -9.98
CA ALA A 339 -14.18 -11.51 -8.60
C ALA A 339 -13.37 -12.81 -8.47
N LEU A 340 -13.80 -13.91 -9.10
CA LEU A 340 -13.06 -15.17 -9.13
C LEU A 340 -11.71 -15.05 -9.84
N ALA A 341 -11.63 -14.24 -10.89
CA ALA A 341 -10.41 -13.96 -11.65
C ALA A 341 -9.34 -13.15 -10.87
N VAL A 342 -9.67 -12.58 -9.71
CA VAL A 342 -8.68 -11.92 -8.84
C VAL A 342 -7.70 -12.97 -8.31
N MET A 343 -6.40 -12.80 -8.59
CA MET A 343 -5.37 -13.71 -8.08
C MET A 343 -5.33 -13.64 -6.53
N PRO A 344 -5.12 -14.77 -5.83
CA PRO A 344 -4.95 -14.80 -4.37
C PRO A 344 -3.83 -13.87 -3.83
N TYR A 345 -2.94 -13.42 -4.71
CA TYR A 345 -1.85 -12.51 -4.37
C TYR A 345 -2.07 -11.03 -4.73
N ASP A 346 -3.14 -10.67 -5.44
CA ASP A 346 -3.38 -9.29 -5.86
C ASP A 346 -4.12 -8.44 -4.80
N GLU A 347 -4.61 -9.05 -3.72
CA GLU A 347 -5.39 -8.38 -2.65
C GLU A 347 -4.65 -7.20 -1.97
N ALA A 348 -3.32 -7.25 -1.92
CA ALA A 348 -2.52 -6.22 -1.26
C ALA A 348 -2.45 -4.87 -2.01
N GLY A 349 -3.01 -4.79 -3.23
CA GLY A 349 -3.06 -3.55 -4.01
C GLY A 349 -4.10 -2.53 -3.53
N ALA A 350 -5.06 -2.94 -2.69
CA ALA A 350 -6.17 -2.10 -2.21
C ALA A 350 -6.08 -1.77 -0.70
N GLY A 351 -4.85 -1.71 -0.16
CA GLY A 351 -4.59 -1.11 1.15
C GLY A 351 -5.00 -1.93 2.37
N VAL A 352 -5.37 -3.20 2.23
CA VAL A 352 -5.65 -4.08 3.39
C VAL A 352 -5.06 -5.48 3.20
N SER A 353 -4.27 -5.90 4.19
CA SER A 353 -3.93 -7.30 4.45
C SER A 353 -4.28 -7.61 5.90
N GLY A 354 -5.30 -8.45 6.11
CA GLY A 354 -5.90 -8.69 7.42
C GLY A 354 -6.66 -10.01 7.54
N ALA A 355 -6.14 -11.07 6.90
CA ALA A 355 -6.66 -12.44 7.03
C ALA A 355 -5.53 -13.44 6.75
N GLY A 356 -4.82 -13.91 7.79
CA GLY A 356 -3.84 -15.01 7.62
C GLY A 356 -2.73 -15.12 8.66
N ALA A 357 -2.42 -14.07 9.43
CA ALA A 357 -1.44 -14.11 10.52
C ALA A 357 -1.97 -13.35 11.74
N MET A 358 -1.70 -13.89 12.92
CA MET A 358 -2.04 -13.39 14.27
C MET A 358 -2.43 -11.90 14.32
N ALA A 359 -3.74 -11.63 14.47
CA ALA A 359 -4.22 -10.27 14.67
C ALA A 359 -3.79 -9.73 16.04
N PRO A 360 -3.37 -8.46 16.15
CA PRO A 360 -3.39 -7.73 17.42
C PRO A 360 -4.83 -7.67 17.98
N PRO A 361 -5.02 -7.46 19.29
CA PRO A 361 -6.35 -7.50 19.92
C PRO A 361 -7.33 -6.44 19.42
N ASP A 362 -6.84 -5.32 18.87
CA ASP A 362 -7.65 -4.22 18.35
C ASP A 362 -7.77 -4.31 16.82
N GLY A 363 -8.89 -4.88 16.34
CA GLY A 363 -9.14 -5.24 14.94
C GLY A 363 -9.36 -4.09 13.94
N ALA A 364 -8.56 -3.03 13.99
CA ALA A 364 -8.53 -1.97 12.99
C ALA A 364 -7.40 -2.22 11.97
N PRO A 365 -7.68 -2.31 10.66
CA PRO A 365 -6.61 -2.35 9.66
C PRO A 365 -5.86 -1.01 9.65
N ALA A 366 -4.56 -1.05 9.90
CA ALA A 366 -3.70 0.14 9.83
C ALA A 366 -3.78 0.80 8.45
N ALA A 367 -3.91 2.12 8.41
CA ALA A 367 -4.14 2.85 7.18
C ALA A 367 -2.99 2.67 6.18
N PRO A 368 -3.26 2.58 4.86
CA PRO A 368 -2.22 2.54 3.85
C PRO A 368 -1.31 3.78 3.94
N THR A 369 -0.02 3.62 3.65
CA THR A 369 0.96 4.71 3.80
C THR A 369 1.02 5.62 2.57
N GLY A 370 1.00 6.94 2.78
CA GLY A 370 1.37 7.98 1.81
C GLY A 370 0.86 7.74 0.37
N LEU A 371 1.78 7.36 -0.53
CA LEU A 371 1.49 7.13 -1.95
C LEU A 371 0.47 6.02 -2.21
N ASP A 372 0.49 4.94 -1.43
CA ASP A 372 -0.48 3.85 -1.59
C ASP A 372 -1.83 4.21 -0.93
N ALA A 373 -1.82 5.08 0.08
CA ALA A 373 -3.03 5.71 0.62
C ALA A 373 -3.69 6.61 -0.43
N GLU A 374 -2.90 7.46 -1.09
CA GLU A 374 -3.36 8.36 -2.13
C GLU A 374 -3.91 7.58 -3.33
N ARG A 375 -3.23 6.49 -3.76
CA ARG A 375 -3.74 5.58 -4.78
C ARG A 375 -5.04 4.91 -4.37
N ALA A 376 -5.14 4.38 -3.14
CA ALA A 376 -6.35 3.75 -2.64
C ALA A 376 -7.51 4.75 -2.56
N ALA A 377 -7.27 5.97 -2.07
CA ALA A 377 -8.26 7.05 -2.00
C ALA A 377 -8.72 7.51 -3.39
N ARG A 378 -7.80 7.67 -4.36
CA ARG A 378 -8.12 7.95 -5.77
C ARG A 378 -9.01 6.85 -6.35
N MET A 379 -8.65 5.57 -6.16
CA MET A 379 -9.44 4.44 -6.67
C MET A 379 -10.80 4.30 -5.98
N ALA A 380 -10.88 4.57 -4.68
CA ALA A 380 -12.13 4.62 -3.92
C ALA A 380 -13.07 5.71 -4.46
N ALA A 381 -12.55 6.92 -4.70
CA ALA A 381 -13.31 8.01 -5.31
C ALA A 381 -13.84 7.64 -6.70
N VAL A 382 -12.97 7.10 -7.57
CA VAL A 382 -13.34 6.63 -8.93
C VAL A 382 -14.47 5.59 -8.90
N LEU A 383 -14.36 4.59 -8.03
CA LEU A 383 -15.37 3.54 -7.87
C LEU A 383 -16.60 4.01 -7.08
N GLY A 384 -16.56 5.20 -6.48
CA GLY A 384 -17.64 5.77 -5.67
C GLY A 384 -17.84 5.05 -4.33
N PHE A 385 -16.76 4.54 -3.73
CA PHE A 385 -16.72 4.12 -2.33
C PHE A 385 -16.29 5.32 -1.46
N PRO A 386 -16.98 5.60 -0.33
CA PRO A 386 -16.50 6.61 0.61
C PRO A 386 -15.20 6.13 1.26
N ALA A 387 -14.11 6.88 1.07
CA ALA A 387 -12.82 6.58 1.72
C ALA A 387 -12.93 6.62 3.25
N ASP A 388 -13.83 7.44 3.79
CA ASP A 388 -14.05 7.67 5.23
C ASP A 388 -15.30 6.97 5.78
N ALA A 389 -15.52 5.69 5.44
CA ALA A 389 -16.45 4.84 6.18
C ALA A 389 -15.86 4.46 7.55
N ARG A 390 -15.79 5.44 8.47
CA ARG A 390 -15.35 5.25 9.87
C ARG A 390 -16.21 4.18 10.55
N GLY A 391 -15.66 2.96 10.64
CA GLY A 391 -16.32 1.78 11.18
C GLY A 391 -16.99 0.92 10.11
N GLY A 392 -16.34 -0.20 9.75
CA GLY A 392 -17.01 -1.34 9.11
C GLY A 392 -17.17 -1.30 7.58
N GLY A 393 -16.70 -0.26 6.88
CA GLY A 393 -16.54 -0.28 5.43
C GLY A 393 -15.47 -1.28 5.00
N GLY A 394 -15.85 -2.55 4.88
CA GLY A 394 -14.93 -3.66 4.67
C GLY A 394 -13.97 -3.45 3.50
N ALA A 395 -12.69 -3.64 3.80
CA ALA A 395 -11.57 -3.79 2.87
C ALA A 395 -11.96 -4.31 1.48
N LEU A 396 -11.64 -3.56 0.42
CA LEU A 396 -11.82 -4.05 -0.94
C LEU A 396 -10.90 -5.27 -1.15
N SER A 397 -11.51 -6.45 -1.14
CA SER A 397 -10.84 -7.74 -1.16
C SER A 397 -11.66 -8.74 -1.97
N ARG A 398 -11.03 -9.81 -2.45
CA ARG A 398 -11.70 -10.85 -3.23
C ARG A 398 -12.83 -11.48 -2.43
N ALA A 399 -12.55 -11.83 -1.17
CA ALA A 399 -13.52 -12.40 -0.25
C ALA A 399 -14.73 -11.47 0.00
N ALA A 400 -14.50 -10.16 0.22
CA ALA A 400 -15.60 -9.21 0.42
C ALA A 400 -16.49 -9.05 -0.83
N LEU A 401 -15.89 -9.09 -2.02
CA LEU A 401 -16.64 -9.02 -3.29
C LEU A 401 -17.48 -10.29 -3.55
N LEU A 402 -16.93 -11.48 -3.30
CA LEU A 402 -17.66 -12.74 -3.42
C LEU A 402 -18.81 -12.81 -2.39
N ALA A 403 -18.55 -12.50 -1.12
CA ALA A 403 -19.59 -12.43 -0.10
C ALA A 403 -20.68 -11.39 -0.42
N ASP A 404 -20.33 -10.25 -1.02
CA ASP A 404 -21.33 -9.28 -1.47
C ASP A 404 -22.14 -9.76 -2.69
N ALA A 405 -21.52 -10.53 -3.59
CA ALA A 405 -22.21 -11.17 -4.70
C ALA A 405 -23.21 -12.25 -4.23
N GLU A 406 -22.82 -13.07 -3.24
CA GLU A 406 -23.69 -14.04 -2.57
C GLU A 406 -24.88 -13.37 -1.90
N ARG A 407 -24.65 -12.38 -1.03
CA ARG A 407 -25.71 -11.63 -0.33
C ARG A 407 -26.70 -10.95 -1.27
N ARG A 408 -26.27 -10.56 -2.48
CA ARG A 408 -27.12 -9.95 -3.52
C ARG A 408 -27.82 -10.96 -4.44
N GLY A 409 -27.62 -12.26 -4.22
CA GLY A 409 -28.16 -13.33 -5.04
C GLY A 409 -27.56 -13.41 -6.46
N LEU A 410 -26.33 -12.92 -6.67
CA LEU A 410 -25.73 -12.89 -8.00
C LEU A 410 -25.29 -14.28 -8.49
N LEU A 411 -24.85 -15.18 -7.59
CA LEU A 411 -24.57 -16.57 -7.96
C LEU A 411 -25.81 -17.28 -8.54
N ALA A 412 -26.98 -17.07 -7.92
CA ALA A 412 -28.24 -17.65 -8.36
C ALA A 412 -28.82 -17.00 -9.64
N ALA A 413 -28.38 -15.79 -9.97
CA ALA A 413 -28.78 -15.08 -11.18
C ALA A 413 -27.84 -15.36 -12.38
N ALA A 414 -26.61 -15.84 -12.14
CA ALA A 414 -25.66 -16.15 -13.19
C ALA A 414 -25.96 -17.51 -13.86
N PRO A 415 -25.45 -17.78 -15.08
CA PRO A 415 -25.55 -19.08 -15.72
C PRO A 415 -24.99 -20.21 -14.84
N PRO A 416 -25.54 -21.44 -14.90
CA PRO A 416 -25.15 -22.54 -14.01
C PRO A 416 -23.67 -22.93 -14.11
N VAL A 417 -23.04 -22.72 -15.28
CA VAL A 417 -21.59 -22.90 -15.49
C VAL A 417 -20.78 -22.01 -14.54
N VAL A 418 -21.21 -20.76 -14.31
CA VAL A 418 -20.53 -19.80 -13.45
C VAL A 418 -20.64 -20.18 -11.97
N ALA A 419 -21.82 -20.61 -11.53
CA ALA A 419 -22.02 -21.14 -10.18
C ALA A 419 -21.14 -22.38 -9.95
N ARG A 420 -21.04 -23.28 -10.94
CA ARG A 420 -20.17 -24.46 -10.84
C ARG A 420 -18.68 -24.14 -10.84
N ILE A 421 -18.24 -23.09 -11.55
CA ILE A 421 -16.86 -22.58 -11.48
C ILE A 421 -16.56 -22.03 -10.08
N HIS A 422 -17.49 -21.30 -9.46
CA HIS A 422 -17.38 -20.82 -8.08
C HIS A 422 -17.21 -21.99 -7.09
N GLU A 423 -18.09 -22.99 -7.17
CA GLU A 423 -18.02 -24.20 -6.34
C GLU A 423 -16.69 -24.96 -6.49
N VAL A 424 -16.13 -25.04 -7.69
CA VAL A 424 -14.86 -25.74 -7.93
C VAL A 424 -13.66 -24.96 -7.39
N LEU A 425 -13.67 -23.63 -7.44
CA LEU A 425 -12.54 -22.80 -6.98
C LEU A 425 -12.53 -22.51 -5.47
N GLU A 426 -13.71 -22.35 -4.85
CA GLU A 426 -13.86 -22.05 -3.41
C GLU A 426 -14.19 -23.28 -2.55
N GLY A 427 -14.51 -24.42 -3.17
CA GLY A 427 -14.90 -25.65 -2.48
C GLY A 427 -13.73 -26.52 -2.01
N ASP A 428 -13.91 -27.84 -2.15
CA ASP A 428 -13.07 -28.84 -1.48
C ASP A 428 -11.57 -28.77 -1.83
N PHE A 429 -10.74 -29.13 -0.85
CA PHE A 429 -9.29 -29.23 -0.98
C PHE A 429 -8.90 -30.46 -1.82
N ASP A 430 -8.73 -30.28 -3.13
CA ASP A 430 -8.31 -31.32 -4.07
C ASP A 430 -7.34 -30.74 -5.12
N PRO A 431 -6.05 -30.54 -4.76
CA PRO A 431 -5.08 -29.86 -5.62
C PRO A 431 -4.74 -30.62 -6.91
N LEU A 432 -4.93 -31.94 -6.94
CA LEU A 432 -4.54 -32.77 -8.09
C LEU A 432 -5.62 -32.77 -9.17
N ALA A 433 -6.91 -32.76 -8.79
CA ALA A 433 -8.01 -32.74 -9.75
C ALA A 433 -8.56 -31.34 -10.07
N LEU A 434 -8.21 -30.29 -9.29
CA LEU A 434 -8.76 -28.92 -9.45
C LEU A 434 -8.76 -28.43 -10.91
N CYS A 435 -7.59 -28.42 -11.55
CA CYS A 435 -7.44 -27.94 -12.92
C CYS A 435 -8.17 -28.82 -13.95
N ALA A 436 -8.19 -30.14 -13.74
CA ALA A 436 -8.89 -31.08 -14.61
C ALA A 436 -10.43 -30.95 -14.50
N ARG A 437 -10.95 -30.74 -13.30
CA ARG A 437 -12.38 -30.47 -13.04
C ARG A 437 -12.83 -29.13 -13.63
N LEU A 438 -11.96 -28.13 -13.64
CA LEU A 438 -12.27 -26.79 -14.13
C LEU A 438 -12.20 -26.67 -15.65
N ALA A 439 -11.30 -27.40 -16.32
CA ALA A 439 -11.10 -27.32 -17.78
C ALA A 439 -12.39 -27.36 -18.62
N PRO A 440 -13.29 -28.36 -18.50
CA PRO A 440 -14.51 -28.42 -19.33
C PRO A 440 -15.51 -27.29 -19.02
N LEU A 441 -15.47 -26.70 -17.81
CA LEU A 441 -16.30 -25.55 -17.47
C LEU A 441 -15.80 -24.26 -18.14
N LEU A 442 -14.49 -24.13 -18.33
CA LEU A 442 -13.88 -22.99 -19.03
C LEU A 442 -14.08 -23.08 -20.55
N GLU A 443 -14.08 -24.28 -21.13
CA GLU A 443 -14.42 -24.51 -22.54
C GLU A 443 -15.89 -24.17 -22.83
N ALA A 444 -16.80 -24.46 -21.89
CA ALA A 444 -18.21 -24.11 -22.01
C ALA A 444 -18.51 -22.60 -21.80
N LEU A 445 -17.58 -21.84 -21.21
CA LEU A 445 -17.82 -20.47 -20.73
C LEU A 445 -18.15 -19.45 -21.85
N PRO A 446 -17.49 -19.42 -23.02
CA PRO A 446 -17.80 -18.46 -24.08
C PRO A 446 -19.20 -18.63 -24.69
N GLY A 447 -19.76 -19.85 -24.64
CA GLY A 447 -21.11 -20.16 -25.11
C GLY A 447 -22.20 -20.14 -24.03
N ALA A 448 -21.88 -19.69 -22.80
CA ALA A 448 -22.78 -19.80 -21.66
C ALA A 448 -23.85 -18.68 -21.56
N LEU A 449 -23.77 -17.65 -22.42
CA LEU A 449 -24.77 -16.58 -22.53
C LEU A 449 -25.52 -16.64 -23.87
N PRO A 450 -26.80 -16.23 -23.92
CA PRO A 450 -27.50 -16.01 -25.18
C PRO A 450 -26.83 -14.89 -26.00
N PRO A 451 -27.02 -14.86 -27.33
CA PRO A 451 -26.52 -13.76 -28.17
C PRO A 451 -27.05 -12.41 -27.68
N ALA A 452 -26.15 -11.43 -27.57
CA ALA A 452 -26.35 -10.25 -26.73
C ALA A 452 -27.60 -9.40 -27.06
N PRO A 453 -28.45 -9.08 -26.07
CA PRO A 453 -29.49 -8.07 -26.22
C PRO A 453 -28.89 -6.65 -26.27
N ALA A 454 -29.36 -5.82 -27.20
CA ALA A 454 -28.76 -4.52 -27.51
C ALA A 454 -29.11 -3.36 -26.55
N SER A 455 -29.78 -3.62 -25.42
CA SER A 455 -30.30 -2.58 -24.49
C SER A 455 -29.38 -2.22 -23.31
N GLY A 456 -28.30 -2.97 -23.10
CA GLY A 456 -27.39 -2.78 -21.96
C GLY A 456 -26.42 -1.60 -22.09
N PRO A 457 -25.82 -1.13 -20.98
CA PRO A 457 -24.74 -0.13 -20.99
C PRO A 457 -23.37 -0.69 -21.43
N VAL A 458 -23.28 -2.01 -21.62
CA VAL A 458 -22.11 -2.77 -22.12
C VAL A 458 -22.49 -3.30 -23.50
N ALA A 459 -21.61 -3.10 -24.49
CA ALA A 459 -21.84 -3.57 -25.86
C ALA A 459 -21.54 -5.07 -26.02
N ASP A 460 -20.40 -5.51 -25.48
CA ASP A 460 -19.90 -6.88 -25.63
C ASP A 460 -19.90 -7.61 -24.27
N TRP A 461 -20.60 -8.74 -24.20
CA TRP A 461 -20.72 -9.57 -22.98
C TRP A 461 -19.85 -10.83 -23.03
N ASP A 462 -18.70 -10.78 -23.72
CA ASP A 462 -17.82 -11.95 -23.91
C ASP A 462 -17.22 -12.45 -22.58
N LEU A 463 -17.69 -13.62 -22.13
CA LEU A 463 -17.16 -14.31 -20.95
C LEU A 463 -15.83 -15.04 -21.24
N GLY A 464 -15.48 -15.26 -22.51
CA GLY A 464 -14.22 -15.85 -22.94
C GLY A 464 -12.99 -15.06 -22.46
N VAL A 465 -13.14 -13.75 -22.27
CA VAL A 465 -12.13 -12.87 -21.66
C VAL A 465 -11.63 -13.41 -20.29
N TYR A 466 -12.47 -14.10 -19.52
CA TYR A 466 -12.08 -14.63 -18.21
C TYR A 466 -11.31 -15.94 -18.25
N VAL A 467 -11.39 -16.73 -19.33
CA VAL A 467 -10.75 -18.06 -19.45
C VAL A 467 -9.25 -18.03 -19.09
N PRO A 468 -8.39 -17.19 -19.70
CA PRO A 468 -6.96 -17.16 -19.37
C PRO A 468 -6.68 -16.71 -17.92
N TYR A 469 -7.53 -15.85 -17.34
CA TYR A 469 -7.38 -15.43 -15.95
C TYR A 469 -7.79 -16.53 -14.96
N LEU A 470 -8.89 -17.25 -15.23
CA LEU A 470 -9.35 -18.35 -14.39
C LEU A 470 -8.38 -19.55 -14.44
N GLN A 471 -7.72 -19.80 -15.57
CA GLN A 471 -6.61 -20.76 -15.65
C GLN A 471 -5.44 -20.36 -14.73
N GLN A 472 -5.03 -19.08 -14.75
CA GLN A 472 -3.98 -18.55 -13.86
C GLN A 472 -4.36 -18.67 -12.39
N VAL A 473 -5.60 -18.32 -12.04
CA VAL A 473 -6.14 -18.44 -10.66
C VAL A 473 -6.16 -19.89 -10.22
N ALA A 474 -6.65 -20.82 -11.05
CA ALA A 474 -6.70 -22.24 -10.72
C ALA A 474 -5.30 -22.80 -10.41
N LEU A 475 -4.30 -22.47 -11.23
CA LEU A 475 -2.92 -22.86 -10.92
C LEU A 475 -2.42 -22.23 -9.61
N ALA A 476 -2.72 -20.95 -9.35
CA ALA A 476 -2.32 -20.31 -8.10
C ALA A 476 -2.99 -20.93 -6.87
N HIS A 477 -4.26 -21.36 -6.97
CA HIS A 477 -4.95 -22.13 -5.94
C HIS A 477 -4.31 -23.52 -5.76
N THR A 478 -4.03 -24.24 -6.86
CA THR A 478 -3.31 -25.53 -6.83
C THR A 478 -1.96 -25.39 -6.13
N VAL A 479 -1.15 -24.40 -6.47
CA VAL A 479 0.16 -24.14 -5.82
C VAL A 479 -0.01 -23.84 -4.33
N ARG A 480 -1.01 -23.05 -3.94
CA ARG A 480 -1.30 -22.74 -2.52
C ARG A 480 -1.71 -24.00 -1.74
N GLN A 481 -2.57 -24.83 -2.33
CA GLN A 481 -3.00 -26.09 -1.71
C GLN A 481 -1.82 -27.08 -1.61
N LEU A 482 -1.05 -27.26 -2.68
CA LEU A 482 0.13 -28.13 -2.69
C LEU A 482 1.20 -27.68 -1.69
N SER A 483 1.39 -26.38 -1.44
CA SER A 483 2.37 -25.90 -0.45
C SER A 483 2.04 -26.28 1.00
N HIS A 484 0.81 -26.73 1.29
CA HIS A 484 0.45 -27.28 2.61
C HIS A 484 0.79 -28.77 2.76
N VAL A 485 1.05 -29.48 1.65
CA VAL A 485 1.23 -30.94 1.61
C VAL A 485 2.65 -31.34 1.19
N TYR A 486 3.26 -30.60 0.26
CA TYR A 486 4.56 -30.89 -0.32
C TYR A 486 5.59 -29.82 0.07
N SER A 487 6.77 -30.28 0.51
CA SER A 487 7.92 -29.40 0.78
C SER A 487 8.75 -29.10 -0.47
N VAL A 488 8.79 -30.04 -1.43
CA VAL A 488 9.54 -29.94 -2.70
C VAL A 488 8.70 -30.56 -3.81
N MET A 489 8.63 -29.90 -4.97
CA MET A 489 7.92 -30.38 -6.17
C MET A 489 8.68 -29.96 -7.42
N ARG A 490 8.64 -30.77 -8.49
CA ARG A 490 9.23 -30.41 -9.79
C ARG A 490 8.26 -29.51 -10.57
N VAL A 491 8.79 -28.44 -11.19
CA VAL A 491 7.98 -27.51 -12.01
C VAL A 491 7.34 -28.22 -13.21
N GLU A 492 7.97 -29.28 -13.73
CA GLU A 492 7.39 -30.17 -14.76
C GLU A 492 6.12 -30.88 -14.28
N GLU A 493 6.09 -31.38 -13.05
CA GLU A 493 4.93 -32.09 -12.48
C GLU A 493 3.78 -31.11 -12.23
N LEU A 494 4.10 -29.91 -11.74
CA LEU A 494 3.11 -28.84 -11.61
C LEU A 494 2.53 -28.42 -12.98
N ALA A 495 3.37 -28.32 -14.01
CA ALA A 495 2.92 -28.01 -15.37
C ALA A 495 2.03 -29.11 -15.98
N ARG A 496 2.21 -30.38 -15.59
CA ARG A 496 1.33 -31.49 -15.99
C ARG A 496 -0.07 -31.41 -15.36
N LEU A 497 -0.22 -30.78 -14.19
CA LEU A 497 -1.54 -30.55 -13.58
C LEU A 497 -2.35 -29.48 -14.32
N ALA A 498 -1.69 -28.51 -14.96
CA ALA A 498 -2.32 -27.42 -15.70
C ALA A 498 -1.84 -27.34 -17.17
N PRO A 499 -2.13 -28.37 -18.00
CA PRO A 499 -1.59 -28.47 -19.35
C PRO A 499 -1.97 -27.29 -20.26
N ALA A 500 -3.13 -26.67 -20.04
CA ALA A 500 -3.63 -25.52 -20.81
C ALA A 500 -2.75 -24.25 -20.71
N LEU A 501 -1.98 -24.09 -19.61
CA LEU A 501 -1.05 -22.95 -19.46
C LEU A 501 0.34 -23.24 -20.06
N GLY A 502 0.75 -24.51 -20.08
CA GLY A 502 2.11 -24.91 -20.45
C GLY A 502 3.18 -24.53 -19.42
N HIS A 503 4.34 -25.17 -19.55
CA HIS A 503 5.43 -25.11 -18.56
C HIS A 503 5.92 -23.68 -18.27
N GLY A 504 6.27 -22.91 -19.30
CA GLY A 504 6.82 -21.56 -19.13
C GLY A 504 5.84 -20.53 -18.58
N ALA A 505 4.53 -20.73 -18.68
CA ALA A 505 3.56 -19.87 -17.98
C ALA A 505 3.43 -20.29 -16.51
N ALA A 506 3.39 -21.60 -16.24
CA ALA A 506 3.31 -22.13 -14.88
C ALA A 506 4.52 -21.72 -14.02
N GLU A 507 5.74 -21.82 -14.56
CA GLU A 507 6.96 -21.36 -13.89
C GLU A 507 6.89 -19.86 -13.53
N ARG A 508 6.55 -19.01 -14.52
CA ARG A 508 6.44 -17.56 -14.32
C ARG A 508 5.41 -17.19 -13.24
N LEU A 509 4.27 -17.88 -13.19
CA LEU A 509 3.24 -17.66 -12.17
C LEU A 509 3.71 -18.05 -10.75
N VAL A 510 4.46 -19.15 -10.61
CA VAL A 510 5.05 -19.54 -9.31
C VAL A 510 6.11 -18.53 -8.87
N VAL A 511 6.98 -18.09 -9.77
CA VAL A 511 8.02 -17.08 -9.47
C VAL A 511 7.40 -15.72 -9.14
N GLU A 512 6.38 -15.27 -9.87
CA GLU A 512 5.65 -14.04 -9.57
C GLU A 512 4.92 -14.13 -8.21
N GLY A 513 4.23 -15.24 -7.94
CA GLY A 513 3.55 -15.50 -6.68
C GLY A 513 4.52 -15.48 -5.50
N ARG A 514 5.68 -16.14 -5.62
CA ARG A 514 6.75 -16.11 -4.62
C ARG A 514 7.30 -14.70 -4.42
N ARG A 515 7.59 -13.95 -5.49
CA ARG A 515 8.08 -12.56 -5.41
C ARG A 515 7.07 -11.67 -4.69
N LYS A 516 5.79 -11.72 -5.07
CA LYS A 516 4.71 -10.95 -4.43
C LYS A 516 4.52 -11.36 -2.96
N ALA A 517 4.62 -12.64 -2.63
CA ALA A 517 4.57 -13.12 -1.25
C ALA A 517 5.76 -12.63 -0.40
N GLN A 518 6.97 -12.63 -0.96
CA GLN A 518 8.17 -12.11 -0.29
C GLN A 518 8.11 -10.59 -0.11
N GLU A 519 7.64 -9.84 -1.12
CA GLU A 519 7.40 -8.40 -1.02
C GLU A 519 6.35 -8.06 0.04
N ARG A 520 5.26 -8.85 0.15
CA ARG A 520 4.28 -8.73 1.24
C ARG A 520 4.90 -9.03 2.60
N ALA A 521 5.60 -10.15 2.77
CA ALA A 521 6.23 -10.51 4.04
C ALA A 521 7.21 -9.41 4.50
N ARG A 522 7.99 -8.85 3.56
CA ARG A 522 8.87 -7.70 3.81
C ARG A 522 8.08 -6.45 4.24
N ARG A 523 7.03 -6.06 3.50
CA ARG A 523 6.18 -4.91 3.85
C ARG A 523 5.48 -5.08 5.21
N GLU A 524 5.06 -6.30 5.52
CA GLU A 524 4.46 -6.68 6.80
C GLU A 524 5.48 -6.50 7.93
N THR A 525 6.71 -7.02 7.78
CA THR A 525 7.78 -6.81 8.75
C THR A 525 8.17 -5.33 8.89
N GLU A 526 8.23 -4.57 7.79
CA GLU A 526 8.49 -3.12 7.81
C GLU A 526 7.34 -2.35 8.48
N ARG A 527 6.08 -2.81 8.38
CA ARG A 527 4.94 -2.21 9.08
C ARG A 527 4.99 -2.51 10.57
N ILE A 528 5.18 -3.78 10.95
CA ILE A 528 5.31 -4.20 12.35
C ILE A 528 6.48 -3.48 13.02
N GLN A 529 7.62 -3.34 12.34
CA GLN A 529 8.76 -2.56 12.84
C GLN A 529 8.39 -1.10 13.12
N ARG A 530 7.66 -0.42 12.21
CA ARG A 530 7.21 0.96 12.44
C ARG A 530 6.18 1.07 13.57
N GLU A 531 5.20 0.18 13.62
CA GLU A 531 4.21 0.14 14.72
C GLU A 531 4.89 -0.08 16.08
N MET A 532 5.97 -0.88 16.12
CA MET A 532 6.80 -1.06 17.32
C MET A 532 7.66 0.18 17.62
N GLU A 533 8.33 0.79 16.62
CA GLU A 533 9.10 2.04 16.79
C GLU A 533 8.23 3.21 17.28
N GLU A 534 6.97 3.29 16.83
CA GLU A 534 6.00 4.31 17.24
C GLU A 534 5.57 4.07 18.70
N ARG A 535 5.24 2.82 19.06
CA ARG A 535 4.93 2.44 20.46
C ARG A 535 6.10 2.67 21.41
N GLU A 536 7.32 2.29 21.02
CA GLU A 536 8.54 2.55 21.80
C GLU A 536 8.75 4.05 22.01
N GLN A 537 8.50 4.89 20.99
CA GLN A 537 8.57 6.35 21.14
C GLN A 537 7.47 6.91 22.05
N GLU A 538 6.25 6.37 22.01
CA GLU A 538 5.18 6.76 22.94
C GLU A 538 5.51 6.35 24.38
N GLU A 539 5.98 5.12 24.59
CA GLU A 539 6.46 4.63 25.90
C GLU A 539 7.59 5.52 26.45
N LEU A 540 8.61 5.84 25.64
CA LEU A 540 9.70 6.74 26.02
C LEU A 540 9.21 8.16 26.34
N LYS A 541 8.23 8.70 25.59
CA LYS A 541 7.59 10.00 25.90
C LYS A 541 6.87 9.95 27.24
N THR A 542 6.10 8.90 27.53
CA THR A 542 5.41 8.75 28.83
C THR A 542 6.39 8.58 29.99
N PHE A 543 7.48 7.84 29.78
CA PHE A 543 8.56 7.68 30.76
C PHE A 543 9.27 9.00 31.08
N LEU A 544 9.65 9.78 30.06
CA LEU A 544 10.24 11.11 30.28
C LEU A 544 9.25 12.08 30.95
N ALA A 545 7.97 12.03 30.58
CA ALA A 545 6.92 12.81 31.24
C ALA A 545 6.77 12.46 32.73
N SER A 546 6.84 11.15 33.09
CA SER A 546 6.84 10.69 34.49
C SER A 546 8.04 11.21 35.31
N LYS A 547 9.17 11.44 34.64
CA LYS A 547 10.38 12.08 35.21
C LYS A 547 10.33 13.61 35.19
N GLY A 548 9.25 14.21 34.69
CA GLY A 548 9.06 15.67 34.64
C GLY A 548 9.82 16.38 33.51
N ARG A 549 10.42 15.65 32.56
CA ARG A 549 10.98 16.25 31.33
C ARG A 549 9.87 16.40 30.28
N LYS A 550 9.68 17.61 29.76
CA LYS A 550 8.84 17.86 28.59
C LYS A 550 9.64 17.59 27.31
N VAL A 551 9.12 16.75 26.44
CA VAL A 551 9.64 16.49 25.09
C VAL A 551 8.91 17.40 24.10
N ALA A 552 9.60 17.94 23.09
CA ALA A 552 8.98 18.75 22.05
C ALA A 552 8.31 17.85 20.98
N ASP A 553 7.22 18.32 20.37
CA ASP A 553 6.58 17.60 19.28
C ASP A 553 7.52 17.44 18.08
N GLY A 554 7.74 16.18 17.67
CA GLY A 554 8.60 15.80 16.54
C GLY A 554 10.02 15.34 16.90
N GLU A 555 10.43 15.41 18.17
CA GLU A 555 11.76 14.94 18.59
C GLU A 555 11.81 13.40 18.70
N ARG A 556 12.70 12.75 17.94
CA ARG A 556 12.93 11.29 18.01
C ARG A 556 13.80 10.97 19.24
N LEU A 557 13.25 10.17 20.14
CA LEU A 557 13.91 9.76 21.38
C LEU A 557 14.78 8.51 21.16
N ASP A 558 16.01 8.53 21.65
CA ASP A 558 16.90 7.36 21.65
C ASP A 558 16.78 6.59 22.99
N ALA A 559 16.25 5.37 22.90
CA ALA A 559 16.11 4.45 24.04
C ALA A 559 17.45 4.15 24.74
N ALA A 560 18.54 4.00 23.97
CA ALA A 560 19.85 3.69 24.51
C ALA A 560 20.43 4.88 25.28
N ALA A 561 20.30 6.10 24.73
CA ALA A 561 20.71 7.33 25.42
C ALA A 561 19.90 7.56 26.71
N ILE A 562 18.57 7.45 26.67
CA ILE A 562 17.71 7.65 27.85
C ILE A 562 18.01 6.61 28.94
N THR A 563 18.16 5.32 28.58
CA THR A 563 18.49 4.28 29.56
C THR A 563 19.91 4.43 30.11
N GLN A 564 20.86 4.93 29.33
CA GLN A 564 22.21 5.27 29.80
C GLN A 564 22.20 6.48 30.75
N GLU A 565 21.43 7.54 30.46
CA GLU A 565 21.23 8.67 31.36
C GLU A 565 20.66 8.19 32.71
N VAL A 566 19.54 7.44 32.68
CA VAL A 566 18.88 6.87 33.88
C VAL A 566 19.84 6.01 34.70
N ARG A 567 20.63 5.15 34.06
CA ARG A 567 21.66 4.33 34.74
C ARG A 567 22.75 5.20 35.38
N SER A 568 23.17 6.27 34.72
CA SER A 568 24.17 7.19 35.26
C SER A 568 23.67 7.99 36.46
N GLU A 569 22.39 8.40 36.47
CA GLU A 569 21.74 9.05 37.60
C GLU A 569 21.64 8.09 38.80
N ALA A 570 21.18 6.87 38.58
CA ALA A 570 21.08 5.84 39.62
C ALA A 570 22.45 5.49 40.21
N ALA A 571 23.49 5.37 39.38
CA ALA A 571 24.86 5.12 39.84
C ALA A 571 25.42 6.27 40.69
N LYS A 572 25.16 7.54 40.31
CA LYS A 572 25.54 8.72 41.10
C LYS A 572 24.82 8.75 42.45
N ALA A 573 23.51 8.48 42.47
CA ALA A 573 22.72 8.43 43.70
C ALA A 573 23.17 7.30 44.63
N ALA A 574 23.45 6.11 44.10
CA ALA A 574 23.99 4.99 44.87
C ALA A 574 25.38 5.29 45.45
N ALA A 575 26.26 5.95 44.69
CA ALA A 575 27.58 6.37 45.17
C ALA A 575 27.48 7.45 46.27
N GLU A 576 26.50 8.35 46.19
CA GLU A 576 26.25 9.32 47.26
C GLU A 576 25.69 8.65 48.52
N LEU A 577 24.74 7.72 48.38
CA LEU A 577 24.20 6.91 49.48
C LEU A 577 25.32 6.12 50.18
N ALA A 578 26.20 5.46 49.41
CA ALA A 578 27.35 4.75 49.95
C ALA A 578 28.31 5.67 50.73
N ARG A 579 28.55 6.89 50.26
CA ARG A 579 29.33 7.90 51.01
C ARG A 579 28.64 8.35 52.29
N ARG A 580 27.31 8.47 52.31
CA ARG A 580 26.52 8.78 53.53
C ARG A 580 26.60 7.62 54.53
N LEU A 581 26.40 6.38 54.08
CA LEU A 581 26.54 5.17 54.91
C LEU A 581 27.95 5.01 55.48
N ALA A 582 29.00 5.28 54.70
CA ALA A 582 30.38 5.23 55.17
C ALA A 582 30.69 6.29 56.25
N ARG A 583 30.03 7.46 56.23
CA ARG A 583 30.12 8.46 57.31
C ARG A 583 29.42 7.98 58.58
N LEU A 584 28.23 7.40 58.45
CA LEU A 584 27.47 6.85 59.58
C LEU A 584 28.21 5.66 60.23
N ALA A 585 28.79 4.76 59.43
CA ALA A 585 29.58 3.63 59.91
C ALA A 585 30.79 4.08 60.76
N LYS A 586 31.51 5.12 60.32
CA LYS A 586 32.58 5.72 61.15
C LYS A 586 32.05 6.29 62.47
N SER A 587 30.91 6.97 62.45
CA SER A 587 30.30 7.50 63.68
C SER A 587 29.88 6.38 64.65
N LEU A 588 29.40 5.24 64.14
CA LEU A 588 29.06 4.06 64.93
C LEU A 588 30.31 3.44 65.56
N ASP A 589 31.38 3.23 64.79
CA ASP A 589 32.66 2.70 65.27
C ASP A 589 33.30 3.60 66.34
N HIS A 590 33.20 4.93 66.22
CA HIS A 590 33.59 5.86 67.28
C HIS A 590 32.75 5.69 68.55
N ALA A 591 31.43 5.53 68.43
CA ALA A 591 30.53 5.33 69.58
C ALA A 591 30.73 3.97 70.26
N GLU A 592 30.95 2.90 69.48
CA GLU A 592 31.27 1.57 70.00
C GLU A 592 32.62 1.56 70.74
N ARG A 593 33.64 2.25 70.23
CA ARG A 593 34.94 2.33 70.91
C ARG A 593 34.85 3.09 72.23
N ALA A 594 34.17 4.23 72.28
CA ALA A 594 33.90 4.95 73.53
C ALA A 594 33.14 4.06 74.53
N ARG A 595 32.12 3.32 74.07
CA ARG A 595 31.38 2.39 74.93
C ARG A 595 32.26 1.24 75.46
N ARG A 596 33.16 0.68 74.65
CA ARG A 596 34.11 -0.36 75.11
C ARG A 596 35.12 0.18 76.11
N GLU A 597 35.55 1.44 75.98
CA GLU A 597 36.42 2.11 76.96
C GLU A 597 35.72 2.31 78.31
N GLU A 598 34.41 2.58 78.33
CA GLU A 598 33.59 2.63 79.56
C GLU A 598 33.30 1.23 80.15
N GLU A 599 33.07 0.22 79.32
CA GLU A 599 32.76 -1.16 79.76
C GLU A 599 34.01 -1.92 80.27
N ALA A 600 35.20 -1.65 79.75
CA ALA A 600 36.45 -2.32 80.13
C ALA A 600 36.74 -2.36 81.64
N PRO A 601 36.76 -1.25 82.40
CA PRO A 601 37.05 -1.28 83.84
C PRO A 601 35.96 -1.99 84.66
N LEU A 602 34.73 -2.11 84.14
CA LEU A 602 33.67 -2.89 84.78
C LEU A 602 33.89 -4.39 84.58
N LEU A 603 34.30 -4.80 83.38
CA LEU A 603 34.67 -6.18 83.07
C LEU A 603 35.91 -6.65 83.85
N GLU A 604 36.94 -5.80 83.96
CA GLU A 604 38.14 -6.10 84.76
C GLU A 604 37.79 -6.32 86.24
N ARG A 605 36.93 -5.48 86.82
CA ARG A 605 36.44 -5.64 88.20
C ARG A 605 35.63 -6.93 88.38
N ALA A 606 34.74 -7.24 87.44
CA ALA A 606 33.95 -8.47 87.48
C ALA A 606 34.83 -9.73 87.35
N TRP A 607 35.85 -9.69 86.48
CA TRP A 607 36.82 -10.77 86.33
C TRP A 607 37.71 -10.94 87.56
N ALA A 608 38.20 -9.85 88.16
CA ALA A 608 38.98 -9.89 89.39
C ALA A 608 38.17 -10.45 90.58
N ALA A 609 36.89 -10.08 90.70
CA ALA A 609 35.99 -10.66 91.70
C ALA A 609 35.81 -12.17 91.48
N ARG A 610 35.54 -12.60 90.24
CA ARG A 610 35.40 -14.01 89.87
C ARG A 610 36.68 -14.82 90.16
N ALA A 611 37.84 -14.25 89.84
CA ALA A 611 39.14 -14.89 90.09
C ALA A 611 39.44 -15.04 91.59
N ALA A 612 38.95 -14.12 92.44
CA ALA A 612 39.02 -14.27 93.89
C ALA A 612 38.08 -15.38 94.40
N GLU A 613 36.82 -15.40 93.95
CA GLU A 613 35.85 -16.47 94.26
C GLU A 613 36.39 -17.87 93.87
N ASP A 614 36.94 -18.01 92.66
CA ASP A 614 37.52 -19.25 92.17
C ASP A 614 38.78 -19.67 92.96
N ALA A 615 39.59 -18.70 93.43
CA ALA A 615 40.78 -18.96 94.24
C ALA A 615 40.43 -19.40 95.67
N ASP A 616 39.43 -18.78 96.30
CA ASP A 616 38.91 -19.17 97.61
C ASP A 616 38.35 -20.60 97.55
N LEU A 617 37.53 -20.89 96.53
CA LEU A 617 36.95 -22.22 96.32
C LEU A 617 38.02 -23.29 96.03
N ALA A 618 39.06 -22.96 95.28
CA ALA A 618 40.21 -23.84 95.06
C ALA A 618 40.99 -24.12 96.37
N ALA A 619 41.15 -23.11 97.23
CA ALA A 619 41.81 -23.26 98.54
C ALA A 619 40.98 -24.15 99.49
N GLU A 620 39.65 -24.01 99.50
CA GLU A 620 38.75 -24.89 100.25
C GLU A 620 38.86 -26.35 99.79
N LEU A 621 38.81 -26.60 98.49
CA LEU A 621 38.94 -27.96 97.92
C LEU A 621 40.32 -28.57 98.22
N ALA A 622 41.39 -27.78 98.13
CA ALA A 622 42.74 -28.25 98.47
C ALA A 622 42.85 -28.60 99.97
N ALA A 623 42.25 -27.80 100.86
CA ALA A 623 42.22 -28.09 102.29
C ALA A 623 41.39 -29.35 102.62
N GLN A 624 40.28 -29.57 101.93
CA GLN A 624 39.49 -30.81 102.05
C GLN A 624 40.29 -32.04 101.59
N ALA A 625 40.95 -31.95 100.43
CA ALA A 625 41.80 -33.02 99.91
C ALA A 625 42.96 -33.35 100.84
N ALA A 626 43.63 -32.35 101.42
CA ALA A 626 44.71 -32.56 102.39
C ALA A 626 44.24 -33.25 103.68
N ARG A 627 43.03 -32.91 104.18
CA ARG A 627 42.42 -33.61 105.33
C ARG A 627 42.10 -35.06 104.99
N ALA A 628 41.53 -35.33 103.82
CA ALA A 628 41.21 -36.69 103.38
C ALA A 628 42.47 -37.55 103.20
N ALA A 629 43.52 -37.00 102.58
CA ALA A 629 44.80 -37.68 102.40
C ALA A 629 45.48 -38.01 103.74
N ARG A 630 45.41 -37.09 104.72
CA ARG A 630 45.94 -37.35 106.06
C ARG A 630 45.16 -38.43 106.80
N ALA A 631 43.82 -38.41 106.74
CA ALA A 631 42.99 -39.45 107.35
C ALA A 631 43.25 -40.85 106.74
N ALA A 632 43.47 -40.91 105.42
CA ALA A 632 43.86 -42.15 104.75
C ALA A 632 45.24 -42.65 105.22
N TRP A 633 46.24 -41.76 105.30
CA TRP A 633 47.57 -42.11 105.81
C TRP A 633 47.54 -42.60 107.29
N GLU A 634 46.75 -41.96 108.14
CA GLU A 634 46.58 -42.38 109.55
C GLU A 634 45.94 -43.79 109.64
N ALA A 635 45.00 -44.12 108.76
CA ALA A 635 44.42 -45.47 108.65
C ALA A 635 45.44 -46.51 108.12
N ASP A 636 46.19 -46.19 107.06
CA ASP A 636 47.21 -47.07 106.49
C ASP A 636 48.34 -47.38 107.49
N VAL A 637 48.76 -46.40 108.29
CA VAL A 637 49.76 -46.59 109.35
C VAL A 637 49.23 -47.48 110.47
N ALA A 638 47.96 -47.32 110.87
CA ALA A 638 47.33 -48.18 111.88
C ALA A 638 47.24 -49.64 111.41
N GLU A 639 46.82 -49.88 110.16
CA GLU A 639 46.72 -51.24 109.60
C GLU A 639 48.12 -51.86 109.41
N LYS A 640 49.13 -51.06 109.03
CA LYS A 640 50.53 -51.52 108.99
C LYS A 640 51.06 -51.91 110.38
N ALA A 641 50.75 -51.15 111.42
CA ALA A 641 51.12 -51.48 112.80
C ALA A 641 50.43 -52.76 113.29
N ARG A 642 49.16 -52.96 112.94
CA ARG A 642 48.41 -54.19 113.20
C ARG A 642 49.04 -55.41 112.52
N LEU A 643 49.44 -55.29 111.25
CA LEU A 643 50.11 -56.36 110.51
C LEU A 643 51.53 -56.66 111.04
N ALA A 644 52.23 -55.68 111.61
CA ALA A 644 53.56 -55.87 112.18
C ALA A 644 53.57 -56.79 113.42
N LEU A 645 52.48 -56.85 114.19
CA LEU A 645 52.36 -57.77 115.34
C LEU A 645 52.37 -59.25 114.91
N LEU A 646 51.89 -59.57 113.71
CA LEU A 646 51.92 -60.92 113.14
C LEU A 646 53.24 -61.25 112.43
N ALA A 647 54.20 -60.31 112.36
CA ALA A 647 55.46 -60.53 111.65
C ALA A 647 56.35 -61.55 112.37
N GLN A 648 56.42 -61.50 113.71
CA GLN A 648 57.24 -62.42 114.51
C GLN A 648 56.74 -63.87 114.42
N ASP A 649 55.43 -64.09 114.49
CA ASP A 649 54.83 -65.42 114.28
C ASP A 649 55.09 -65.93 112.85
N ARG A 650 55.05 -65.04 111.84
CA ARG A 650 55.36 -65.39 110.45
C ARG A 650 56.83 -65.76 110.25
N GLU A 651 57.75 -65.05 110.89
CA GLU A 651 59.18 -65.32 110.84
C GLU A 651 59.53 -66.63 111.57
N ALA A 652 58.99 -66.87 112.76
CA ALA A 652 59.16 -68.14 113.48
C ALA A 652 58.58 -69.34 112.71
N PHE A 653 57.44 -69.17 112.02
CA PHE A 653 56.87 -70.22 111.16
C PHE A 653 57.70 -70.46 109.89
N ALA A 654 58.34 -69.41 109.35
CA ALA A 654 59.25 -69.55 108.22
C ALA A 654 60.54 -70.31 108.61
N GLU A 655 61.14 -69.99 109.76
CA GLU A 655 62.31 -70.70 110.29
C GLU A 655 62.03 -72.19 110.53
N GLN A 656 60.86 -72.55 111.07
CA GLN A 656 60.43 -73.95 111.22
C GLN A 656 60.25 -74.70 109.88
N ILE A 657 59.95 -73.99 108.78
CA ILE A 657 59.90 -74.57 107.44
C ILE A 657 61.31 -74.72 106.87
N GLU A 658 62.23 -73.78 107.12
CA GLU A 658 63.62 -73.87 106.68
C GLU A 658 64.42 -74.97 107.41
N GLU A 659 64.20 -75.19 108.71
CA GLU A 659 64.82 -76.32 109.43
C GLU A 659 64.34 -77.67 108.88
N LYS A 660 63.04 -77.82 108.59
CA LYS A 660 62.51 -79.04 107.97
C LYS A 660 63.08 -79.27 106.57
N ARG A 661 63.24 -78.22 105.76
CA ARG A 661 63.87 -78.32 104.44
C ARG A 661 65.35 -78.72 104.52
N LYS A 662 66.11 -78.21 105.49
CA LYS A 662 67.51 -78.62 105.70
C LYS A 662 67.62 -80.10 106.10
N ALA A 663 66.71 -80.60 106.94
CA ALA A 663 66.66 -82.03 107.28
C ALA A 663 66.24 -82.94 106.10
N GLU A 664 65.39 -82.45 105.19
CA GLU A 664 65.04 -83.13 103.94
C GLU A 664 66.18 -83.08 102.90
N GLU A 665 66.98 -82.01 102.86
CA GLU A 665 68.15 -81.89 101.98
C GLU A 665 69.34 -82.79 102.43
N GLU A 666 69.60 -82.92 103.73
CA GLU A 666 70.65 -83.83 104.24
C GLU A 666 70.34 -85.32 103.98
N THR A 667 69.07 -85.68 103.74
CA THR A 667 68.66 -87.05 103.40
C THR A 667 68.54 -87.33 101.89
N ALA A 668 68.67 -86.30 101.04
CA ALA A 668 68.46 -86.40 99.59
C ALA A 668 69.75 -86.35 98.73
N HIS A 669 70.94 -86.28 99.32
CA HIS A 669 72.20 -86.15 98.58
C HIS A 669 73.01 -87.45 98.42
N CYS A 670 72.31 -88.58 98.30
CA CYS A 670 72.85 -89.83 97.76
C CYS A 670 72.02 -90.24 96.52
N VAL A 671 72.71 -90.58 95.42
CA VAL A 671 72.17 -91.05 94.11
C VAL A 671 71.79 -89.95 93.09
N ASP A 672 72.79 -89.60 92.28
CA ASP A 672 72.84 -89.49 90.81
C ASP A 672 71.87 -88.61 89.95
N ASP A 673 72.51 -87.70 89.21
CA ASP A 673 72.41 -87.47 87.74
C ASP A 673 71.13 -86.93 87.07
N GLY A 674 70.96 -85.61 87.21
CA GLY A 674 70.99 -84.62 86.13
C GLY A 674 70.42 -84.89 84.71
N THR A 675 69.40 -84.10 84.31
CA THR A 675 69.20 -83.49 82.96
C THR A 675 68.08 -82.39 83.01
N PRO A 676 67.83 -81.54 81.98
CA PRO A 676 67.34 -80.16 82.20
C PRO A 676 65.98 -79.74 81.56
N CYS A 677 65.65 -78.44 81.72
CA CYS A 677 64.88 -77.54 80.81
C CYS A 677 63.31 -77.42 80.83
N LEU A 678 62.87 -76.15 80.97
CA LEU A 678 61.80 -75.41 80.21
C LEU A 678 60.30 -75.81 80.24
N PHE A 679 59.40 -74.87 80.63
CA PHE A 679 58.08 -74.50 80.01
C PHE A 679 57.31 -73.44 80.88
N VAL A 680 56.11 -72.88 80.54
CA VAL A 680 55.73 -71.99 79.41
C VAL A 680 54.34 -71.31 79.63
N GLY A 681 54.17 -70.01 79.27
CA GLY A 681 52.85 -69.36 79.02
C GLY A 681 52.37 -68.28 80.02
N LYS A 682 51.36 -67.41 79.74
CA LYS A 682 50.44 -67.27 78.57
C LYS A 682 49.55 -65.98 78.62
N ARG A 683 49.52 -65.13 77.57
CA ARG A 683 48.40 -64.24 77.01
C ARG A 683 47.56 -63.31 77.97
N ARG A 684 46.83 -62.22 77.61
CA ARG A 684 46.29 -61.58 76.37
C ARG A 684 45.66 -60.18 76.71
N GLY A 685 45.54 -59.21 75.77
CA GLY A 685 44.38 -58.27 75.78
C GLY A 685 44.48 -56.80 75.27
N ALA A 686 44.01 -56.54 74.02
CA ALA A 686 43.27 -55.38 73.46
C ALA A 686 43.48 -53.87 73.82
N GLY A 687 43.62 -53.02 72.77
CA GLY A 687 42.71 -51.87 72.53
C GLY A 687 43.25 -50.41 72.43
N GLY A 688 43.00 -49.72 71.28
CA GLY A 688 42.57 -48.30 71.28
C GLY A 688 43.43 -47.18 70.62
N MET A 689 42.91 -46.60 69.52
CA MET A 689 42.84 -45.15 69.15
C MET A 689 44.14 -44.28 69.07
N CYS A 690 44.53 -43.74 67.91
CA CYS A 690 44.06 -42.50 67.21
C CYS A 690 44.69 -41.18 67.73
N GLY A 691 45.23 -40.36 66.81
CA GLY A 691 46.12 -39.23 67.11
C GLY A 691 45.54 -37.81 66.88
N PRO A 692 46.39 -36.76 66.93
CA PRO A 692 45.95 -35.37 66.88
C PRO A 692 46.11 -34.70 65.50
N CYS A 693 45.19 -33.80 65.17
CA CYS A 693 45.26 -32.91 64.01
C CYS A 693 45.80 -31.54 64.45
N SER A 694 46.76 -30.96 63.72
CA SER A 694 47.43 -29.70 64.09
C SER A 694 46.83 -28.48 63.41
N HIS A 695 46.73 -27.38 64.15
CA HIS A 695 46.37 -26.05 63.68
C HIS A 695 47.23 -25.51 62.52
N ARG A 696 46.60 -24.71 61.65
CA ARG A 696 46.93 -23.28 61.52
C ARG A 696 45.69 -22.47 61.17
#